data_AF-A0A954H280-F1
#
_entry.id   AF-A0A954H280-F1
#
_cell.length_a   1.000
_cell.length_b   1.000
_cell.length_c   1.000
_cell.angle_alpha   90.00
_cell.angle_beta   90.00
_cell.angle_gamma   90.00
#
_symmetry.space_group_name_H-M   'P 1'
#
loop_
_entity.id
_entity.type
_entity.pdbx_description
1 polymer ?
#
loop_
_entity_poly.entity_id
_entity_poly.type
_entity_poly.pdbx_seq_one_letter_code
_entity_poly.pdbx_strand_id
1 'polypeptide(L)'
;MFPFRHSVCLGLVLCFHLSLAGALNGAEPFEAFLEKHCIRCHGPMQEKGDIRIDQLSRDFKAGLDSHHWAEALDKVNSGEMPPQDEPQPTQDEIAEFVTSLDSRLKEGRAARMAARPAVTHYRLSRNEYQNTVYDLLGVRYDPTKPGELNEDTLWHGYERIGSQLSLSPSHVDRFYRAADIVLDRAFPATASEARKIHQSAAQLRYGGGEKQQLILDRFGIKRPLRYLLFPGRVQPALASHWFGRTGPEHSGLYKLRFQASGIRPLEGQPAHLSIGKQTSEEPVDGLLEFDITAPEDDPQVYEVDVFLEMPAALHFCVVATDGVDRRGGAAFRNALASSHYLFTHSSETLLLNPNAPQMFDGEGNGLFSTVLLDWVEWEGPLVTEAERSRTAGVLPPEDATPEIVAEHLQRFAERAWRRPVTMDELENYLQSYREEREAGEPMTYAYRIALQGVLTSRNFIYLVEGDPVTRERLNDWELASRLSYFLWSSMPDDELFSTVANGNFNGEGLKNEVNRMLNDHKLNRFIDDFSRQWLQLHRVGMFPPDKKLYPSYDDWLETSMRAEPVEYFREMLTKNLPIESLLDSDWTMANARLCDFYGLPEPQRDGFQRVSLKPEDHRGGLLTMGAVLGLTSDGTRHRPVHRGVWVSEAIFNKTPPPPPANVDPIEPIPPMGTKVTIRQRIESHAKVTSCAACHRNIDPLGLAFDQYDAIGQWRTREHVPTGVGEDPLVDASGAMPDGRAFSDSVEFKQLLIEDSEQVARAFIEHLCTYALRRVLTIDDQDGVQAIVDEARQHDYQVKDIVRAVALSELIRKR
;
A
#
# COMPACT_ATOMS: atom_id res chain seq x y z
N MET A 1 45.10 -65.48 -2.19
CA MET A 1 45.72 -66.65 -1.53
C MET A 1 45.67 -66.39 -0.03
N PHE A 2 44.92 -67.23 0.71
CA PHE A 2 44.85 -67.33 2.19
C PHE A 2 46.26 -67.49 2.84
N PRO A 3 46.49 -67.47 4.19
CA PRO A 3 45.57 -67.95 5.25
C PRO A 3 45.64 -67.35 6.70
N PHE A 4 44.54 -67.59 7.44
CA PHE A 4 44.36 -68.16 8.81
C PHE A 4 45.40 -68.00 9.95
N ARG A 5 44.88 -67.77 11.18
CA ARG A 5 44.76 -68.73 12.33
C ARG A 5 44.17 -67.99 13.57
N HIS A 6 42.99 -68.31 14.13
CA HIS A 6 42.49 -69.44 14.97
C HIS A 6 42.89 -69.48 16.47
N SER A 7 41.83 -69.44 17.29
CA SER A 7 41.57 -70.08 18.61
C SER A 7 41.82 -69.29 19.91
N VAL A 8 41.05 -69.39 21.01
CA VAL A 8 39.73 -69.94 21.44
C VAL A 8 39.54 -69.49 22.92
N CYS A 9 38.33 -69.19 23.42
CA CYS A 9 37.86 -69.61 24.77
C CYS A 9 36.35 -69.39 25.03
N LEU A 10 35.71 -70.45 25.54
CA LEU A 10 34.43 -70.64 26.27
C LEU A 10 33.84 -69.38 26.96
N GLY A 11 32.52 -69.17 27.14
CA GLY A 11 31.34 -70.02 27.00
C GLY A 11 30.48 -69.99 28.29
N LEU A 12 29.35 -69.27 28.30
CA LEU A 12 28.19 -69.55 29.16
C LEU A 12 26.91 -68.92 28.57
N VAL A 13 25.82 -69.70 28.58
CA VAL A 13 24.53 -69.47 27.92
C VAL A 13 23.52 -68.91 28.93
N LEU A 14 22.78 -67.86 28.56
CA LEU A 14 21.50 -67.50 29.18
C LEU A 14 20.47 -67.16 28.08
N CYS A 15 19.37 -67.90 28.05
CA CYS A 15 18.25 -67.72 27.13
C CYS A 15 17.50 -66.42 27.43
N PHE A 16 17.42 -65.51 26.45
CA PHE A 16 16.48 -64.39 26.47
C PHE A 16 15.19 -64.81 25.75
N HIS A 17 14.06 -64.73 26.47
CA HIS A 17 12.73 -64.81 25.89
C HIS A 17 12.49 -63.61 24.97
N LEU A 18 12.16 -63.87 23.70
CA LEU A 18 11.56 -62.90 22.79
C LEU A 18 10.13 -62.59 23.27
N SER A 19 9.91 -61.39 23.77
CA SER A 19 8.57 -60.81 23.85
C SER A 19 8.31 -60.01 22.58
N LEU A 20 7.44 -60.55 21.72
CA LEU A 20 6.84 -59.80 20.60
C LEU A 20 5.91 -58.73 21.21
N ALA A 21 6.37 -57.49 21.29
CA ALA A 21 5.49 -56.35 21.49
C ALA A 21 4.98 -55.90 20.10
N GLY A 22 3.76 -56.29 19.75
CA GLY A 22 3.04 -55.69 18.63
C GLY A 22 2.69 -54.25 18.98
N ALA A 23 3.32 -53.30 18.30
CA ALA A 23 2.86 -51.92 18.31
C ALA A 23 1.49 -51.86 17.63
N LEU A 24 0.44 -51.65 18.42
CA LEU A 24 -0.86 -51.20 17.92
C LEU A 24 -0.68 -49.75 17.47
N ASN A 25 -0.43 -49.54 16.18
CA ASN A 25 -0.53 -48.22 15.56
C ASN A 25 -2.02 -47.82 15.57
N GLY A 26 -2.40 -46.85 16.39
CA GLY A 26 -3.64 -46.11 16.15
C GLY A 26 -3.55 -45.41 14.79
N ALA A 27 -4.64 -45.41 14.02
CA ALA A 27 -4.69 -44.68 12.77
C ALA A 27 -4.35 -43.20 13.01
N GLU A 28 -3.60 -42.59 12.09
CA GLU A 28 -3.28 -41.17 12.11
C GLU A 28 -4.59 -40.34 12.08
N PRO A 29 -4.70 -39.21 12.82
CA PRO A 29 -5.99 -38.53 13.04
C PRO A 29 -6.79 -38.22 11.77
N PHE A 30 -6.11 -37.87 10.67
CA PHE A 30 -6.75 -37.67 9.37
C PHE A 30 -7.44 -38.93 8.84
N GLU A 31 -6.75 -40.08 8.83
CA GLU A 31 -7.33 -41.36 8.37
C GLU A 31 -8.42 -41.87 9.32
N ALA A 32 -8.24 -41.67 10.63
CA ALA A 32 -9.25 -42.01 11.63
C ALA A 32 -10.57 -41.25 11.40
N PHE A 33 -10.50 -39.97 11.02
CA PHE A 33 -11.68 -39.18 10.67
C PHE A 33 -12.37 -39.71 9.42
N LEU A 34 -11.61 -40.04 8.37
CA LEU A 34 -12.17 -40.59 7.13
C LEU A 34 -12.87 -41.92 7.37
N GLU A 35 -12.26 -42.84 8.12
CA GLU A 35 -12.85 -44.13 8.47
C GLU A 35 -14.16 -43.97 9.26
N LYS A 36 -14.15 -43.07 10.24
CA LYS A 36 -15.28 -42.86 11.16
C LYS A 36 -16.46 -42.13 10.51
N HIS A 37 -16.18 -41.12 9.67
CA HIS A 37 -17.20 -40.18 9.20
C HIS A 37 -17.45 -40.22 7.68
N CYS A 38 -16.49 -40.67 6.86
CA CYS A 38 -16.57 -40.54 5.40
C CYS A 38 -16.80 -41.89 4.68
N ILE A 39 -16.00 -42.91 4.97
CA ILE A 39 -15.89 -44.14 4.17
C ILE A 39 -17.19 -44.95 4.12
N ARG A 40 -18.03 -44.88 5.15
CA ARG A 40 -19.31 -45.61 5.13
C ARG A 40 -20.25 -45.18 3.99
N CYS A 41 -20.26 -43.89 3.65
CA CYS A 41 -21.12 -43.34 2.60
C CYS A 41 -20.40 -43.09 1.27
N HIS A 42 -19.06 -43.01 1.30
CA HIS A 42 -18.18 -42.72 0.16
C HIS A 42 -17.09 -43.79 -0.01
N GLY A 43 -17.48 -45.05 0.15
CA GLY A 43 -16.57 -46.20 0.18
C GLY A 43 -17.07 -47.38 -0.67
N PRO A 44 -16.48 -48.57 -0.53
CA PRO A 44 -16.78 -49.70 -1.40
C PRO A 44 -18.22 -50.22 -1.31
N MET A 45 -18.91 -49.93 -0.21
CA MET A 45 -20.30 -50.38 0.01
C MET A 45 -21.33 -49.35 -0.46
N GLN A 46 -20.96 -48.07 -0.57
CA GLN A 46 -21.87 -46.99 -0.92
C GLN A 46 -21.10 -45.81 -1.53
N GLU A 47 -21.61 -45.26 -2.63
CA GLU A 47 -21.01 -44.16 -3.39
C GLU A 47 -22.01 -43.02 -3.49
N LYS A 48 -22.25 -42.33 -2.37
CA LYS A 48 -23.11 -41.14 -2.37
C LYS A 48 -22.38 -39.99 -3.07
N GLY A 49 -23.09 -39.22 -3.88
CA GLY A 49 -22.53 -38.02 -4.55
C GLY A 49 -21.44 -38.31 -5.57
N ASP A 50 -21.41 -39.52 -6.16
CA ASP A 50 -20.45 -39.95 -7.19
C ASP A 50 -18.97 -39.78 -6.80
N ILE A 51 -18.67 -39.90 -5.50
CA ILE A 51 -17.31 -39.77 -4.95
C ILE A 51 -16.93 -40.97 -4.06
N ARG A 52 -15.72 -41.49 -4.29
CA ARG A 52 -15.11 -42.62 -3.58
C ARG A 52 -13.88 -42.16 -2.82
N ILE A 53 -14.09 -41.71 -1.59
CA ILE A 53 -13.03 -41.19 -0.71
C ILE A 53 -11.96 -42.28 -0.44
N ASP A 54 -12.34 -43.56 -0.41
CA ASP A 54 -11.40 -44.68 -0.31
C ASP A 54 -10.46 -44.80 -1.52
N GLN A 55 -10.82 -44.26 -2.69
CA GLN A 55 -10.01 -44.33 -3.92
C GLN A 55 -9.20 -43.07 -4.22
N LEU A 56 -9.48 -41.94 -3.56
CA LEU A 56 -8.75 -40.69 -3.81
C LEU A 56 -7.26 -40.81 -3.49
N SER A 57 -6.38 -40.16 -4.23
CA SER A 57 -4.96 -40.16 -3.92
C SER A 57 -4.69 -39.48 -2.57
N ARG A 58 -3.87 -40.14 -1.72
CA ARG A 58 -3.30 -39.54 -0.49
C ARG A 58 -1.99 -38.83 -0.78
N ASP A 59 -1.49 -38.92 -2.02
CA ASP A 59 -0.38 -38.11 -2.50
C ASP A 59 -0.89 -36.73 -2.93
N PHE A 60 -0.97 -35.82 -1.96
CA PHE A 60 -1.38 -34.45 -2.19
C PHE A 60 -0.39 -33.68 -3.08
N LYS A 61 0.86 -34.13 -3.25
CA LYS A 61 1.85 -33.48 -4.12
C LYS A 61 1.53 -33.72 -5.59
N ALA A 62 1.07 -34.91 -5.97
CA ALA A 62 0.62 -35.19 -7.33
C ALA A 62 -0.58 -34.31 -7.76
N GLY A 63 -1.47 -33.97 -6.82
CA GLY A 63 -2.60 -33.06 -7.05
C GLY A 63 -3.72 -33.62 -7.94
N LEU A 64 -3.74 -34.93 -8.21
CA LEU A 64 -4.74 -35.59 -9.05
C LEU A 64 -6.17 -35.34 -8.55
N ASP A 65 -6.37 -35.47 -7.24
CA ASP A 65 -7.67 -35.37 -6.58
C ASP A 65 -7.83 -34.09 -5.74
N SER A 66 -7.01 -33.06 -5.98
CA SER A 66 -7.00 -31.87 -5.11
C SER A 66 -8.33 -31.12 -5.10
N HIS A 67 -9.10 -31.19 -6.19
CA HIS A 67 -10.43 -30.58 -6.26
C HIS A 67 -11.45 -31.35 -5.40
N HIS A 68 -11.46 -32.68 -5.45
CA HIS A 68 -12.29 -33.52 -4.59
C HIS A 68 -11.94 -33.34 -3.10
N TRP A 69 -10.66 -33.22 -2.78
CA TRP A 69 -10.22 -32.94 -1.41
C TRP A 69 -10.58 -31.53 -0.94
N ALA A 70 -10.50 -30.52 -1.82
CA ALA A 70 -10.98 -29.18 -1.51
C ALA A 70 -12.50 -29.16 -1.29
N GLU A 71 -13.26 -29.91 -2.09
CA GLU A 71 -14.71 -30.07 -1.88
C GLU A 71 -15.02 -30.81 -0.58
N ALA A 72 -14.27 -31.86 -0.24
CA ALA A 72 -14.43 -32.55 1.04
C ALA A 72 -14.11 -31.63 2.23
N LEU A 73 -13.06 -30.82 2.11
CA LEU A 73 -12.74 -29.77 3.08
C LEU A 73 -13.91 -28.82 3.25
N ASP A 74 -14.46 -28.29 2.14
CA ASP A 74 -15.56 -27.35 2.15
C ASP A 74 -16.83 -27.96 2.76
N LYS A 75 -17.20 -29.20 2.39
CA LYS A 75 -18.41 -29.88 2.89
C LYS A 75 -18.33 -30.26 4.36
N VAL A 76 -17.16 -30.64 4.85
CA VAL A 76 -16.95 -30.92 6.28
C VAL A 76 -16.89 -29.60 7.07
N ASN A 77 -16.20 -28.60 6.55
CA ASN A 77 -16.12 -27.27 7.18
C ASN A 77 -17.49 -26.57 7.21
N SER A 78 -18.32 -26.75 6.18
CA SER A 78 -19.70 -26.26 6.13
C SER A 78 -20.70 -27.14 6.87
N GLY A 79 -20.25 -28.17 7.60
CA GLY A 79 -21.14 -29.08 8.37
C GLY A 79 -22.20 -29.79 7.53
N GLU A 80 -22.07 -29.81 6.19
CA GLU A 80 -22.97 -30.53 5.28
C GLU A 80 -22.67 -32.04 5.28
N MET A 81 -21.44 -32.41 5.64
CA MET A 81 -20.99 -33.80 5.72
C MET A 81 -20.40 -34.11 7.09
N PRO A 82 -20.79 -35.24 7.72
CA PRO A 82 -21.78 -36.23 7.27
C PRO A 82 -23.22 -35.69 7.25
N PRO A 83 -24.15 -36.29 6.47
CA PRO A 83 -25.54 -35.82 6.42
C PRO A 83 -26.24 -35.97 7.79
N GLN A 84 -27.31 -35.20 8.02
CA GLN A 84 -27.95 -35.07 9.33
C GLN A 84 -28.44 -36.39 9.95
N ASP A 85 -28.70 -37.41 9.14
CA ASP A 85 -29.11 -38.76 9.55
C ASP A 85 -27.94 -39.63 10.04
N GLU A 86 -26.71 -39.13 9.98
CA GLU A 86 -25.50 -39.84 10.34
C GLU A 86 -24.77 -39.25 11.56
N PRO A 87 -23.93 -40.03 12.28
CA PRO A 87 -23.17 -39.55 13.42
C PRO A 87 -22.28 -38.36 13.06
N GLN A 88 -22.61 -37.21 13.64
CA GLN A 88 -21.91 -35.96 13.40
C GLN A 88 -20.58 -35.94 14.16
N PRO A 89 -19.49 -35.49 13.53
CA PRO A 89 -18.23 -35.23 14.21
C PRO A 89 -18.40 -34.11 15.23
N THR A 90 -17.60 -34.16 16.29
CA THR A 90 -17.49 -33.05 17.24
C THR A 90 -16.79 -31.86 16.60
N GLN A 91 -16.97 -30.66 17.17
CA GLN A 91 -16.33 -29.45 16.66
C GLN A 91 -14.79 -29.55 16.67
N ASP A 92 -14.22 -30.19 17.69
CA ASP A 92 -12.76 -30.38 17.76
C ASP A 92 -12.28 -31.39 16.69
N GLU A 93 -13.05 -32.45 16.41
CA GLU A 93 -12.74 -33.39 15.31
C GLU A 93 -12.81 -32.72 13.93
N ILE A 94 -13.81 -31.86 13.70
CA ILE A 94 -13.91 -31.06 12.46
C ILE A 94 -12.69 -30.14 12.34
N ALA A 95 -12.37 -29.38 13.39
CA ALA A 95 -11.27 -28.44 13.39
C ALA A 95 -9.91 -29.13 13.13
N GLU A 96 -9.66 -30.27 13.77
CA GLU A 96 -8.45 -31.06 13.56
C GLU A 96 -8.35 -31.61 12.13
N PHE A 97 -9.45 -32.16 11.59
CA PHE A 97 -9.50 -32.67 10.22
C PHE A 97 -9.29 -31.56 9.18
N VAL A 98 -10.03 -30.45 9.30
CA VAL A 98 -9.95 -29.29 8.39
C VAL A 98 -8.53 -28.72 8.40
N THR A 99 -7.93 -28.54 9.58
CA THR A 99 -6.55 -28.04 9.72
C THR A 99 -5.55 -28.98 9.06
N SER A 100 -5.67 -30.28 9.30
CA SER A 100 -4.78 -31.30 8.71
C SER A 100 -4.91 -31.36 7.18
N LEU A 101 -6.14 -31.36 6.66
CA LEU A 101 -6.40 -31.44 5.22
C LEU A 101 -5.98 -30.14 4.51
N ASP A 102 -6.25 -28.97 5.09
CA ASP A 102 -5.78 -27.69 4.55
C ASP A 102 -4.25 -27.63 4.51
N SER A 103 -3.55 -28.08 5.57
CA SER A 103 -2.08 -28.20 5.56
C SER A 103 -1.61 -29.07 4.41
N ARG A 104 -2.16 -30.28 4.27
CA ARG A 104 -1.80 -31.22 3.18
C ARG A 104 -2.08 -30.65 1.79
N LEU A 105 -3.19 -29.94 1.62
CA LEU A 105 -3.54 -29.28 0.35
C LEU A 105 -2.59 -28.13 0.04
N LYS A 106 -2.25 -27.30 1.03
CA LYS A 106 -1.27 -26.22 0.92
C LYS A 106 0.12 -26.79 0.61
N GLU A 107 0.53 -27.84 1.30
CA GLU A 107 1.81 -28.52 1.05
C GLU A 107 1.85 -29.11 -0.37
N GLY A 108 0.79 -29.80 -0.77
CA GLY A 108 0.65 -30.35 -2.11
C GLY A 108 0.71 -29.26 -3.18
N ARG A 109 -0.03 -28.15 -2.98
CA ARG A 109 -0.01 -26.99 -3.88
C ARG A 109 1.38 -26.36 -3.95
N ALA A 110 2.03 -26.17 -2.81
CA ALA A 110 3.38 -25.62 -2.72
C ALA A 110 4.39 -26.52 -3.44
N ALA A 111 4.31 -27.84 -3.26
CA ALA A 111 5.17 -28.80 -3.97
C ALA A 111 4.94 -28.75 -5.49
N ARG A 112 3.68 -28.67 -5.95
CA ARG A 112 3.39 -28.48 -7.39
C ARG A 112 3.89 -27.14 -7.92
N MET A 113 3.76 -26.08 -7.14
CA MET A 113 4.26 -24.75 -7.50
C MET A 113 5.79 -24.74 -7.58
N ALA A 114 6.47 -25.40 -6.64
CA ALA A 114 7.92 -25.60 -6.68
C ALA A 114 8.38 -26.47 -7.86
N ALA A 115 7.56 -27.44 -8.27
CA ALA A 115 7.82 -28.26 -9.46
C ALA A 115 7.54 -27.55 -10.78
N ARG A 116 6.84 -26.39 -10.77
CA ARG A 116 6.73 -25.57 -11.98
C ARG A 116 8.10 -24.99 -12.31
N PRO A 117 8.45 -24.84 -13.59
CA PRO A 117 9.64 -24.10 -13.96
C PRO A 117 9.60 -22.74 -13.27
N ALA A 118 10.67 -22.37 -12.57
CA ALA A 118 10.78 -21.06 -11.92
C ALA A 118 10.38 -19.98 -12.93
N VAL A 119 9.54 -19.04 -12.50
CA VAL A 119 9.23 -17.86 -13.32
C VAL A 119 10.53 -17.09 -13.45
N THR A 120 11.21 -17.27 -14.58
CA THR A 120 12.54 -16.70 -14.83
C THR A 120 12.49 -15.19 -15.13
N HIS A 121 11.30 -14.60 -15.12
CA HIS A 121 11.03 -13.25 -15.59
C HIS A 121 9.90 -12.60 -14.78
N TYR A 122 10.22 -11.55 -14.03
CA TYR A 122 9.25 -10.80 -13.24
C TYR A 122 9.00 -9.44 -13.87
N ARG A 123 7.82 -9.23 -14.47
CA ARG A 123 7.47 -7.92 -15.04
C ARG A 123 7.56 -6.85 -13.95
N LEU A 124 8.08 -5.68 -14.25
CA LEU A 124 7.99 -4.53 -13.36
C LEU A 124 6.51 -4.12 -13.14
N SER A 125 6.15 -3.85 -11.89
CA SER A 125 4.89 -3.16 -11.57
C SER A 125 4.91 -1.75 -12.17
N ARG A 126 3.75 -1.10 -12.25
CA ARG A 126 3.63 0.30 -12.69
C ARG A 126 4.57 1.22 -11.92
N ASN A 127 4.59 1.10 -10.59
CA ASN A 127 5.44 1.91 -9.70
C ASN A 127 6.93 1.65 -9.95
N GLU A 128 7.32 0.38 -10.09
CA GLU A 128 8.70 0.00 -10.39
C GLU A 128 9.14 0.52 -11.77
N TYR A 129 8.27 0.45 -12.78
CA TYR A 129 8.55 1.00 -14.11
C TYR A 129 8.77 2.51 -14.05
N GLN A 130 7.87 3.24 -13.40
CA GLN A 130 7.99 4.69 -13.20
C GLN A 130 9.30 5.07 -12.49
N ASN A 131 9.63 4.38 -11.39
CA ASN A 131 10.86 4.64 -10.65
C ASN A 131 12.12 4.32 -11.47
N THR A 132 12.08 3.22 -12.22
CA THR A 132 13.19 2.79 -13.10
C THR A 132 13.42 3.82 -14.21
N VAL A 133 12.36 4.28 -14.86
CA VAL A 133 12.43 5.34 -15.89
C VAL A 133 13.02 6.62 -15.30
N TYR A 134 12.59 7.01 -14.11
CA TYR A 134 13.12 8.19 -13.44
C TYR A 134 14.60 8.03 -13.09
N ASP A 135 15.03 6.89 -12.57
CA ASP A 135 16.45 6.68 -12.22
C ASP A 135 17.35 6.50 -13.45
N LEU A 136 16.81 5.99 -14.56
CA LEU A 136 17.54 5.79 -15.81
C LEU A 136 17.69 7.10 -16.61
N LEU A 137 16.61 7.87 -16.77
CA LEU A 137 16.51 9.01 -17.69
C LEU A 137 16.12 10.34 -17.03
N GLY A 138 15.82 10.36 -15.72
CA GLY A 138 15.33 11.57 -15.05
C GLY A 138 13.91 11.98 -15.48
N VAL A 139 13.16 11.08 -16.12
CA VAL A 139 11.82 11.41 -16.60
C VAL A 139 10.76 10.96 -15.60
N ARG A 140 9.86 11.89 -15.24
CA ARG A 140 8.65 11.57 -14.48
C ARG A 140 7.57 11.12 -15.46
N TYR A 141 7.18 9.87 -15.35
CA TYR A 141 6.11 9.25 -16.13
C TYR A 141 5.05 8.71 -15.17
N ASP A 142 3.79 9.03 -15.43
CA ASP A 142 2.67 8.55 -14.64
C ASP A 142 1.97 7.39 -15.38
N PRO A 143 2.21 6.13 -14.95
CA PRO A 143 1.66 4.93 -15.58
C PRO A 143 0.18 4.70 -15.26
N THR A 144 -0.40 5.47 -14.34
CA THR A 144 -1.78 5.28 -13.86
C THR A 144 -2.81 6.00 -14.72
N LYS A 145 -2.36 6.93 -15.58
CA LYS A 145 -3.25 7.72 -16.43
C LYS A 145 -4.11 6.86 -17.35
N PRO A 146 -5.36 7.28 -17.61
CA PRO A 146 -6.24 6.58 -18.53
C PRO A 146 -5.56 6.38 -19.89
N GLY A 147 -5.43 5.12 -20.31
CA GLY A 147 -4.85 4.75 -21.60
C GLY A 147 -3.33 4.46 -21.60
N GLU A 148 -2.64 4.69 -20.48
CA GLU A 148 -1.23 4.34 -20.28
C GLU A 148 -1.07 2.84 -19.95
N LEU A 149 -0.32 2.47 -18.90
CA LEU A 149 -0.14 1.05 -18.53
C LEU A 149 -1.43 0.46 -17.92
N ASN A 150 -1.53 -0.86 -17.80
CA ASN A 150 -2.68 -1.54 -17.16
C ASN A 150 -2.46 -1.74 -15.67
N GLU A 151 -3.54 -1.81 -14.90
CA GLU A 151 -3.47 -2.01 -13.46
C GLU A 151 -2.88 -3.36 -13.14
N ASP A 152 -2.01 -3.37 -12.13
CA ASP A 152 -1.32 -4.57 -11.71
C ASP A 152 -2.32 -5.46 -10.96
N THR A 153 -2.34 -6.75 -11.28
CA THR A 153 -3.23 -7.70 -10.60
C THR A 153 -2.76 -7.92 -9.17
N LEU A 154 -3.69 -7.82 -8.22
CA LEU A 154 -3.42 -7.99 -6.80
C LEU A 154 -3.46 -9.46 -6.38
N TRP A 155 -2.48 -9.87 -5.56
CA TRP A 155 -2.50 -11.13 -4.81
C TRP A 155 -2.41 -10.83 -3.32
N HIS A 156 -3.52 -10.99 -2.59
CA HIS A 156 -3.62 -10.62 -1.16
C HIS A 156 -3.02 -9.25 -0.82
N GLY A 157 -3.26 -8.25 -1.70
CA GLY A 157 -2.73 -6.89 -1.55
C GLY A 157 -1.42 -6.60 -2.28
N TYR A 158 -0.68 -7.62 -2.72
CA TYR A 158 0.59 -7.45 -3.43
C TYR A 158 0.41 -7.25 -4.95
N GLU A 159 1.05 -6.21 -5.48
CA GLU A 159 1.03 -5.79 -6.90
C GLU A 159 2.22 -6.35 -7.69
N ARG A 160 3.19 -6.96 -7.02
CA ARG A 160 4.50 -7.32 -7.61
C ARG A 160 4.77 -8.81 -7.76
N ILE A 161 3.74 -9.65 -7.61
CA ILE A 161 3.87 -11.11 -7.71
C ILE A 161 4.01 -11.52 -9.18
N GLY A 162 5.17 -12.08 -9.55
CA GLY A 162 5.52 -12.37 -10.94
C GLY A 162 4.49 -13.24 -11.69
N SER A 163 3.90 -14.22 -11.01
CA SER A 163 2.88 -15.09 -11.61
C SER A 163 1.55 -14.39 -11.92
N GLN A 164 1.32 -13.19 -11.39
CA GLN A 164 0.12 -12.38 -11.63
C GLN A 164 0.33 -11.34 -12.73
N LEU A 165 1.59 -11.01 -13.07
CA LEU A 165 1.91 -9.87 -13.93
C LEU A 165 2.14 -10.27 -15.39
N SER A 166 1.15 -10.93 -16.00
CA SER A 166 1.19 -11.33 -17.40
C SER A 166 0.97 -10.16 -18.38
N LEU A 167 1.54 -10.24 -19.59
CA LEU A 167 1.34 -9.27 -20.67
C LEU A 167 0.55 -9.89 -21.82
N SER A 168 -0.53 -9.23 -22.22
CA SER A 168 -1.22 -9.49 -23.49
C SER A 168 -0.62 -8.64 -24.62
N PRO A 169 -0.87 -8.95 -25.91
CA PRO A 169 -0.38 -8.13 -27.02
C PRO A 169 -0.77 -6.65 -26.95
N SER A 170 -1.98 -6.34 -26.46
CA SER A 170 -2.42 -4.94 -26.28
C SER A 170 -1.68 -4.22 -25.14
N HIS A 171 -1.12 -4.97 -24.19
CA HIS A 171 -0.29 -4.39 -23.14
C HIS A 171 1.08 -3.97 -23.68
N VAL A 172 1.64 -4.75 -24.62
CA VAL A 172 2.94 -4.44 -25.24
C VAL A 172 2.88 -3.11 -25.99
N ASP A 173 1.82 -2.84 -26.75
CA ASP A 173 1.62 -1.56 -27.45
C ASP A 173 1.67 -0.35 -26.50
N ARG A 174 1.15 -0.49 -25.28
CA ARG A 174 1.21 0.57 -24.26
C ARG A 174 2.63 0.83 -23.77
N PHE A 175 3.48 -0.20 -23.67
CA PHE A 175 4.90 -0.01 -23.36
C PHE A 175 5.66 0.70 -24.48
N TYR A 176 5.32 0.46 -25.75
CA TYR A 176 5.88 1.22 -26.87
C TYR A 176 5.53 2.71 -26.77
N ARG A 177 4.25 3.03 -26.52
CA ARG A 177 3.81 4.42 -26.31
C ARG A 177 4.45 5.05 -25.08
N ALA A 178 4.56 4.30 -23.99
CA ALA A 178 5.24 4.77 -22.78
C ALA A 178 6.71 5.10 -23.06
N ALA A 179 7.42 4.25 -23.80
CA ALA A 179 8.81 4.50 -24.21
C ALA A 179 8.93 5.76 -25.09
N ASP A 180 8.00 5.96 -26.04
CA ASP A 180 7.95 7.19 -26.85
C ASP A 180 7.77 8.44 -25.99
N ILE A 181 6.76 8.44 -25.11
CA ILE A 181 6.49 9.55 -24.20
C ILE A 181 7.70 9.84 -23.32
N VAL A 182 8.36 8.80 -22.81
CA VAL A 182 9.54 8.92 -21.97
C VAL A 182 10.70 9.52 -22.73
N LEU A 183 10.98 9.05 -23.94
CA LEU A 183 12.10 9.53 -24.76
C LEU A 183 11.87 10.96 -25.27
N ASP A 184 10.64 11.30 -25.65
CA ASP A 184 10.27 12.66 -26.05
C ASP A 184 10.45 13.67 -24.90
N ARG A 185 10.23 13.23 -23.66
CA ARG A 185 10.47 14.05 -22.47
C ARG A 185 11.94 14.10 -22.06
N ALA A 186 12.68 13.01 -22.23
CA ALA A 186 14.12 12.97 -21.94
C ALA A 186 14.92 13.84 -22.92
N PHE A 187 14.50 13.85 -24.19
CA PHE A 187 15.20 14.53 -25.29
C PHE A 187 14.23 15.39 -26.12
N PRO A 188 13.69 16.48 -25.53
CA PRO A 188 12.73 17.32 -26.22
C PRO A 188 13.39 18.05 -27.40
N ALA A 189 12.66 18.17 -28.52
CA ALA A 189 13.13 18.88 -29.70
C ALA A 189 13.39 20.38 -29.45
N THR A 190 12.66 20.98 -28.51
CA THR A 190 12.83 22.38 -28.08
C THR A 190 12.95 22.43 -26.57
N ALA A 191 14.05 22.98 -26.04
CA ALA A 191 14.19 23.23 -24.62
C ALA A 191 13.26 24.38 -24.19
N SER A 192 12.48 24.17 -23.14
CA SER A 192 11.67 25.22 -22.53
C SER A 192 12.49 25.93 -21.45
N GLU A 193 12.53 27.26 -21.47
CA GLU A 193 13.14 28.04 -20.41
C GLU A 193 12.19 28.14 -19.21
N ALA A 194 12.72 27.95 -18.01
CA ALA A 194 11.97 28.16 -16.78
C ALA A 194 11.49 29.61 -16.71
N ARG A 195 10.19 29.79 -16.49
CA ARG A 195 9.57 31.10 -16.30
C ARG A 195 9.04 31.19 -14.89
N LYS A 196 9.11 32.40 -14.33
CA LYS A 196 8.60 32.70 -13.00
C LYS A 196 7.39 33.62 -13.11
N ILE A 197 6.26 33.19 -12.57
CA ILE A 197 4.99 33.91 -12.55
C ILE A 197 4.61 34.18 -11.11
N HIS A 198 4.40 35.44 -10.77
CA HIS A 198 3.93 35.87 -9.45
C HIS A 198 2.56 36.54 -9.60
N GLN A 199 1.60 36.12 -8.79
CA GLN A 199 0.25 36.67 -8.73
C GLN A 199 -0.10 37.03 -7.29
N SER A 200 -0.23 38.33 -7.00
CA SER A 200 -0.72 38.81 -5.71
C SER A 200 -2.24 38.62 -5.60
N ALA A 201 -2.76 38.67 -4.38
CA ALA A 201 -4.21 38.72 -4.12
C ALA A 201 -4.92 39.82 -4.93
N ALA A 202 -4.26 40.98 -5.09
CA ALA A 202 -4.73 42.09 -5.92
C ALA A 202 -4.91 41.71 -7.39
N GLN A 203 -3.96 40.96 -7.96
CA GLN A 203 -4.03 40.50 -9.35
C GLN A 203 -5.07 39.39 -9.52
N LEU A 204 -5.10 38.41 -8.62
CA LEU A 204 -6.01 37.27 -8.68
C LEU A 204 -7.49 37.66 -8.54
N ARG A 205 -7.80 38.62 -7.65
CA ARG A 205 -9.19 38.94 -7.28
C ARG A 205 -9.68 40.29 -7.82
N TYR A 206 -8.81 41.28 -7.87
CA TYR A 206 -9.20 42.69 -8.03
C TYR A 206 -8.74 43.30 -9.36
N GLY A 207 -8.21 42.50 -10.29
CA GLY A 207 -7.70 42.99 -11.58
C GLY A 207 -6.54 43.98 -11.42
N GLY A 208 -5.71 43.79 -10.39
CA GLY A 208 -4.56 44.64 -10.06
C GLY A 208 -4.75 45.52 -8.82
N GLY A 209 -5.98 45.73 -8.35
CA GLY A 209 -6.26 46.32 -7.04
C GLY A 209 -6.14 47.85 -6.93
N GLU A 210 -5.81 48.59 -8.01
CA GLU A 210 -5.61 50.04 -7.96
C GLU A 210 -6.83 50.81 -7.40
N LYS A 211 -8.04 50.43 -7.82
CA LYS A 211 -9.29 51.06 -7.33
C LYS A 211 -9.55 50.76 -5.87
N GLN A 212 -9.24 49.55 -5.44
CA GLN A 212 -9.42 49.08 -4.07
C GLN A 212 -8.42 49.76 -3.14
N GLN A 213 -7.18 49.96 -3.58
CA GLN A 213 -6.16 50.68 -2.81
C GLN A 213 -6.61 52.11 -2.49
N LEU A 214 -7.21 52.83 -3.45
CA LEU A 214 -7.76 54.17 -3.21
C LEU A 214 -8.88 54.18 -2.15
N ILE A 215 -9.63 53.09 -2.01
CA ILE A 215 -10.65 52.94 -0.97
C ILE A 215 -9.96 52.71 0.38
N LEU A 216 -8.98 51.83 0.46
CA LEU A 216 -8.21 51.58 1.69
C LEU A 216 -7.54 52.87 2.21
N ASP A 217 -6.91 53.64 1.32
CA ASP A 217 -6.26 54.91 1.64
C ASP A 217 -7.25 55.91 2.24
N ARG A 218 -8.50 55.96 1.74
CA ARG A 218 -9.57 56.82 2.27
C ARG A 218 -9.97 56.45 3.69
N PHE A 219 -9.95 55.17 4.03
CA PHE A 219 -10.21 54.66 5.37
C PHE A 219 -8.96 54.67 6.28
N GLY A 220 -7.80 55.06 5.74
CA GLY A 220 -6.52 55.04 6.48
C GLY A 220 -5.99 53.64 6.75
N ILE A 221 -6.47 52.63 6.02
CA ILE A 221 -6.04 51.23 6.15
C ILE A 221 -4.76 51.04 5.34
N LYS A 222 -3.68 50.65 6.02
CA LYS A 222 -2.35 50.43 5.41
C LYS A 222 -2.05 48.96 5.11
N ARG A 223 -2.91 48.04 5.58
CA ARG A 223 -2.76 46.60 5.33
C ARG A 223 -2.98 46.30 3.85
N PRO A 224 -2.25 45.34 3.26
CA PRO A 224 -2.44 44.95 1.87
C PRO A 224 -3.77 44.21 1.67
N LEU A 225 -4.28 44.23 0.44
CA LEU A 225 -5.41 43.40 0.03
C LEU A 225 -5.03 41.91 0.11
N ARG A 226 -5.92 41.10 0.68
CA ARG A 226 -5.78 39.65 0.79
C ARG A 226 -6.94 38.93 0.09
N TYR A 227 -6.70 37.72 -0.40
CA TYR A 227 -7.73 36.90 -1.04
C TYR A 227 -8.33 35.93 -0.02
N LEU A 228 -9.55 36.24 0.41
CA LEU A 228 -10.40 35.38 1.22
C LEU A 228 -10.90 34.16 0.39
N LEU A 229 -10.30 32.99 0.58
CA LEU A 229 -10.74 31.71 0.03
C LEU A 229 -11.61 31.00 1.07
N PHE A 230 -12.82 30.61 0.70
CA PHE A 230 -13.81 30.03 1.62
C PHE A 230 -14.49 28.79 1.00
N PRO A 231 -15.08 27.90 1.82
CA PRO A 231 -15.63 26.64 1.34
C PRO A 231 -16.83 26.82 0.40
N GLY A 232 -16.99 25.87 -0.54
CA GLY A 232 -18.11 25.85 -1.48
C GLY A 232 -17.91 26.68 -2.76
N ARG A 233 -16.69 27.17 -3.00
CA ARG A 233 -16.30 27.81 -4.27
C ARG A 233 -14.83 27.50 -4.60
N VAL A 234 -14.55 27.36 -5.89
CA VAL A 234 -13.17 27.20 -6.40
C VAL A 234 -12.68 28.49 -7.06
N GLN A 235 -11.38 28.75 -7.00
CA GLN A 235 -10.73 29.95 -7.53
C GLN A 235 -9.50 29.58 -8.37
N PRO A 236 -9.13 30.31 -9.43
CA PRO A 236 -7.94 29.98 -10.21
C PRO A 236 -6.66 30.01 -9.36
N ALA A 237 -5.93 28.89 -9.34
CA ALA A 237 -4.61 28.76 -8.71
C ALA A 237 -3.48 28.78 -9.75
N LEU A 238 -3.77 28.26 -10.94
CA LEU A 238 -2.87 28.29 -12.09
C LEU A 238 -3.71 28.41 -13.37
N ALA A 239 -3.30 29.31 -14.26
CA ALA A 239 -3.80 29.30 -15.63
C ALA A 239 -2.63 29.24 -16.61
N SER A 240 -2.66 28.27 -17.52
CA SER A 240 -1.59 28.04 -18.49
C SER A 240 -1.17 29.27 -19.29
N HIS A 241 -2.11 30.18 -19.57
CA HIS A 241 -1.86 31.43 -20.29
C HIS A 241 -1.00 32.44 -19.51
N TRP A 242 -0.81 32.28 -18.18
CA TRP A 242 0.12 33.10 -17.41
C TRP A 242 1.56 32.94 -17.89
N PHE A 243 1.89 31.76 -18.41
CA PHE A 243 3.18 31.46 -19.02
C PHE A 243 3.25 31.85 -20.51
N GLY A 244 2.22 32.52 -21.06
CA GLY A 244 2.10 32.79 -22.48
C GLY A 244 1.50 31.61 -23.25
N ARG A 245 1.95 31.37 -24.48
CA ARG A 245 1.56 30.17 -25.24
C ARG A 245 2.31 28.96 -24.69
N THR A 246 1.58 27.94 -24.27
CA THR A 246 2.12 26.70 -23.71
C THR A 246 1.55 25.49 -24.43
N GLY A 247 2.36 24.45 -24.57
CA GLY A 247 2.03 23.14 -25.15
C GLY A 247 2.65 22.00 -24.33
N PRO A 248 2.50 20.75 -24.77
CA PRO A 248 3.03 19.57 -24.07
C PRO A 248 4.54 19.63 -23.78
N GLU A 249 5.31 20.32 -24.62
CA GLU A 249 6.75 20.56 -24.47
C GLU A 249 7.13 21.44 -23.26
N HIS A 250 6.15 22.09 -22.63
CA HIS A 250 6.32 22.83 -21.38
C HIS A 250 5.97 21.98 -20.15
N SER A 251 5.59 20.71 -20.32
CA SER A 251 5.33 19.80 -19.20
C SER A 251 6.64 19.52 -18.46
N GLY A 252 6.60 19.47 -17.14
CA GLY A 252 7.81 19.30 -16.35
C GLY A 252 7.59 19.51 -14.86
N LEU A 253 8.69 19.62 -14.12
CA LEU A 253 8.66 19.97 -12.71
C LEU A 253 8.35 21.47 -12.56
N TYR A 254 7.41 21.83 -11.72
CA TYR A 254 7.10 23.21 -11.38
C TYR A 254 7.22 23.39 -9.88
N LYS A 255 7.83 24.49 -9.46
CA LYS A 255 7.84 24.92 -8.07
C LYS A 255 6.68 25.85 -7.82
N LEU A 256 5.81 25.47 -6.90
CA LEU A 256 4.76 26.32 -6.35
C LEU A 256 5.26 26.94 -5.05
N ARG A 257 5.09 28.26 -4.91
CA ARG A 257 5.20 28.97 -3.65
C ARG A 257 3.94 29.79 -3.41
N PHE A 258 3.44 29.83 -2.19
CA PHE A 258 2.37 30.76 -1.84
C PHE A 258 2.47 31.19 -0.38
N GLN A 259 2.01 32.39 -0.08
CA GLN A 259 1.91 32.87 1.30
C GLN A 259 0.45 32.88 1.73
N ALA A 260 0.17 32.22 2.85
CA ALA A 260 -1.19 32.13 3.38
C ALA A 260 -1.24 32.01 4.91
N SER A 261 -2.42 32.33 5.44
CA SER A 261 -2.83 32.04 6.82
C SER A 261 -4.18 31.36 6.85
N GLY A 262 -4.46 30.62 7.92
CA GLY A 262 -5.71 29.88 8.11
C GLY A 262 -6.54 30.52 9.22
N ILE A 263 -7.85 30.60 9.00
CA ILE A 263 -8.82 30.99 10.03
C ILE A 263 -9.89 29.91 10.09
N ARG A 264 -10.32 29.54 11.30
CA ARG A 264 -11.30 28.48 11.52
C ARG A 264 -12.36 28.86 12.55
N PRO A 265 -13.47 28.09 12.64
CA PRO A 265 -14.43 28.20 13.72
C PRO A 265 -13.85 27.84 15.07
N LEU A 266 -14.45 28.39 16.12
CA LEU A 266 -14.20 27.98 17.50
C LEU A 266 -14.57 26.49 17.61
N GLU A 267 -13.58 25.64 17.91
CA GLU A 267 -13.71 24.17 17.90
C GLU A 267 -13.99 23.55 16.51
N GLY A 268 -13.75 24.27 15.42
CA GLY A 268 -13.91 23.78 14.05
C GLY A 268 -12.61 23.23 13.44
N GLN A 269 -12.74 22.64 12.25
CA GLN A 269 -11.61 22.04 11.52
C GLN A 269 -10.56 23.08 11.11
N PRO A 270 -9.26 22.74 11.12
CA PRO A 270 -8.23 23.57 10.49
C PRO A 270 -8.55 23.86 9.02
N ALA A 271 -8.04 24.98 8.50
CA ALA A 271 -8.25 25.33 7.10
C ALA A 271 -7.41 24.41 6.19
N HIS A 272 -8.07 23.63 5.34
CA HIS A 272 -7.40 22.75 4.38
C HIS A 272 -7.51 23.30 2.96
N LEU A 273 -6.38 23.50 2.31
CA LEU A 273 -6.29 24.03 0.95
C LEU A 273 -5.92 22.92 -0.05
N SER A 274 -6.88 22.61 -0.92
CA SER A 274 -6.69 21.75 -2.09
C SER A 274 -6.38 22.58 -3.33
N ILE A 275 -5.39 22.15 -4.10
CA ILE A 275 -5.01 22.72 -5.39
C ILE A 275 -5.02 21.62 -6.43
N GLY A 276 -5.83 21.76 -7.47
CA GLY A 276 -5.97 20.68 -8.45
C GLY A 276 -6.89 21.00 -9.62
N LYS A 277 -7.27 19.98 -10.39
CA LYS A 277 -8.12 20.14 -11.57
C LYS A 277 -9.59 20.13 -11.17
N GLN A 278 -10.39 21.02 -11.73
CA GLN A 278 -11.83 20.98 -11.52
C GLN A 278 -12.44 19.79 -12.27
N THR A 279 -13.27 18.97 -11.60
CA THR A 279 -13.93 17.82 -12.22
C THR A 279 -15.46 17.95 -12.15
N SER A 280 -16.17 16.97 -12.71
CA SER A 280 -17.63 16.88 -12.61
C SER A 280 -18.11 16.30 -11.28
N GLU A 281 -17.25 15.53 -10.61
CA GLU A 281 -17.59 14.75 -9.41
C GLU A 281 -17.18 15.50 -8.14
N GLU A 282 -16.01 16.12 -8.14
CA GLU A 282 -15.44 16.86 -7.02
C GLU A 282 -15.24 18.34 -7.38
N PRO A 283 -15.23 19.26 -6.39
CA PRO A 283 -14.87 20.65 -6.64
C PRO A 283 -13.49 20.77 -7.30
N VAL A 284 -12.53 19.98 -6.82
CA VAL A 284 -11.16 19.87 -7.30
C VAL A 284 -10.67 18.44 -7.02
N ASP A 285 -10.11 17.78 -8.04
CA ASP A 285 -9.27 16.58 -7.92
C ASP A 285 -7.89 17.03 -7.43
N GLY A 286 -7.68 16.85 -6.12
CA GLY A 286 -6.57 17.41 -5.34
C GLY A 286 -5.21 16.90 -5.78
N LEU A 287 -4.42 17.78 -6.42
CA LEU A 287 -3.04 17.46 -6.80
C LEU A 287 -2.06 17.82 -5.67
N LEU A 288 -2.37 18.87 -4.91
CA LEU A 288 -1.59 19.35 -3.77
C LEU A 288 -2.56 19.72 -2.65
N GLU A 289 -2.24 19.32 -1.44
CA GLU A 289 -3.09 19.47 -0.26
C GLU A 289 -2.26 20.06 0.89
N PHE A 290 -2.80 21.06 1.58
CA PHE A 290 -2.09 21.77 2.65
C PHE A 290 -2.99 22.06 3.86
N ASP A 291 -2.47 21.75 5.04
CA ASP A 291 -3.07 22.15 6.31
C ASP A 291 -2.53 23.56 6.64
N ILE A 292 -3.38 24.58 6.52
CA ILE A 292 -2.99 25.98 6.74
C ILE A 292 -3.30 26.34 8.18
N THR A 293 -2.32 26.19 9.07
CA THR A 293 -2.44 26.50 10.51
C THR A 293 -1.84 27.85 10.89
N ALA A 294 -1.14 28.50 9.96
CA ALA A 294 -0.49 29.79 10.17
C ALA A 294 -1.48 30.88 10.64
N PRO A 295 -1.18 31.63 11.73
CA PRO A 295 -2.04 32.71 12.23
C PRO A 295 -2.25 33.84 11.22
N GLU A 296 -3.39 34.56 11.32
CA GLU A 296 -3.72 35.67 10.42
C GLU A 296 -2.63 36.74 10.36
N ASP A 297 -2.06 37.10 11.52
CA ASP A 297 -1.04 38.13 11.69
C ASP A 297 0.40 37.63 11.44
N ASP A 298 0.59 36.33 11.24
CA ASP A 298 1.91 35.71 10.96
C ASP A 298 1.80 34.69 9.80
N PRO A 299 1.50 35.15 8.57
CA PRO A 299 1.29 34.26 7.43
C PRO A 299 2.59 33.59 6.97
N GLN A 300 2.50 32.30 6.68
CA GLN A 300 3.66 31.48 6.30
C GLN A 300 3.74 31.27 4.78
N VAL A 301 4.97 31.02 4.29
CA VAL A 301 5.23 30.64 2.90
C VAL A 301 5.31 29.14 2.81
N TYR A 302 4.44 28.56 1.98
CA TYR A 302 4.41 27.15 1.63
C TYR A 302 5.12 26.96 0.29
N GLU A 303 5.98 25.95 0.18
CA GLU A 303 6.74 25.62 -1.04
C GLU A 303 6.61 24.12 -1.35
N VAL A 304 6.31 23.78 -2.60
CA VAL A 304 6.27 22.39 -3.07
C VAL A 304 6.68 22.28 -4.54
N ASP A 305 7.32 21.17 -4.89
CA ASP A 305 7.59 20.82 -6.27
C ASP A 305 6.52 19.84 -6.78
N VAL A 306 5.95 20.12 -7.95
CA VAL A 306 4.89 19.31 -8.56
C VAL A 306 5.16 19.10 -10.05
N PHE A 307 4.91 17.91 -10.56
CA PHE A 307 4.98 17.67 -12.00
C PHE A 307 3.67 18.08 -12.67
N LEU A 308 3.73 18.98 -13.66
CA LEU A 308 2.57 19.43 -14.41
C LEU A 308 2.66 18.99 -15.87
N GLU A 309 1.55 18.47 -16.38
CA GLU A 309 1.35 18.33 -17.82
C GLU A 309 0.68 19.58 -18.39
N MET A 310 1.39 20.26 -19.28
CA MET A 310 0.94 21.52 -19.87
C MET A 310 0.19 21.27 -21.19
N PRO A 311 -0.84 22.08 -21.49
CA PRO A 311 -1.37 23.19 -20.68
C PRO A 311 -2.21 22.71 -19.48
N ALA A 312 -1.92 23.25 -18.28
CA ALA A 312 -2.67 22.97 -17.05
C ALA A 312 -3.52 24.17 -16.60
N ALA A 313 -4.67 23.88 -16.00
CA ALA A 313 -5.47 24.85 -15.26
C ALA A 313 -5.81 24.24 -13.89
N LEU A 314 -5.32 24.88 -12.83
CA LEU A 314 -5.52 24.43 -11.45
C LEU A 314 -6.34 25.45 -10.67
N HIS A 315 -7.07 24.96 -9.68
CA HIS A 315 -7.94 25.77 -8.83
C HIS A 315 -7.67 25.50 -7.36
N PHE A 316 -7.73 26.56 -6.56
CA PHE A 316 -7.84 26.50 -5.12
C PHE A 316 -9.24 26.05 -4.72
N CYS A 317 -9.32 25.20 -3.71
CA CYS A 317 -10.54 24.81 -3.03
C CYS A 317 -10.24 24.70 -1.53
N VAL A 318 -11.05 25.35 -0.70
CA VAL A 318 -10.99 25.11 0.76
C VAL A 318 -11.91 23.94 1.08
N VAL A 319 -11.32 22.84 1.54
CA VAL A 319 -12.03 21.62 1.93
C VAL A 319 -12.49 21.78 3.38
N ALA A 320 -13.77 21.56 3.61
CA ALA A 320 -14.38 21.59 4.94
C ALA A 320 -15.65 20.75 4.95
N THR A 321 -15.94 20.08 6.07
CA THR A 321 -17.20 19.35 6.26
C THR A 321 -18.38 20.31 6.44
N ASP A 322 -18.14 21.44 7.12
CA ASP A 322 -19.09 22.53 7.28
C ASP A 322 -18.76 23.69 6.33
N GLY A 323 -19.68 23.96 5.41
CA GLY A 323 -19.47 24.95 4.35
C GLY A 323 -20.74 25.66 3.91
N VAL A 324 -20.57 26.68 3.07
CA VAL A 324 -21.69 27.47 2.56
C VAL A 324 -22.49 26.66 1.53
N ASP A 325 -23.68 26.16 1.92
CA ASP A 325 -24.55 25.30 1.09
C ASP A 325 -24.63 25.77 -0.36
N ARG A 326 -24.23 24.88 -1.29
CA ARG A 326 -24.24 25.13 -2.73
C ARG A 326 -25.60 25.61 -3.28
N ARG A 327 -26.74 25.12 -2.79
CA ARG A 327 -28.07 25.51 -3.30
C ARG A 327 -28.66 26.70 -2.53
N GLY A 328 -28.66 26.69 -1.20
CA GLY A 328 -29.22 27.76 -0.38
C GLY A 328 -28.33 29.01 -0.24
N GLY A 329 -27.01 28.86 -0.34
CA GLY A 329 -26.01 29.91 -0.09
C GLY A 329 -25.52 30.67 -1.33
N ALA A 330 -26.17 30.56 -2.48
CA ALA A 330 -25.70 31.19 -3.72
C ALA A 330 -25.58 32.73 -3.61
N ALA A 331 -26.57 33.38 -2.99
CA ALA A 331 -26.52 34.83 -2.74
C ALA A 331 -25.36 35.22 -1.82
N PHE A 332 -25.13 34.42 -0.76
CA PHE A 332 -24.02 34.59 0.17
C PHE A 332 -22.68 34.51 -0.57
N ARG A 333 -22.45 33.44 -1.34
CA ARG A 333 -21.21 33.26 -2.11
C ARG A 333 -21.01 34.33 -3.17
N ASN A 334 -22.08 34.75 -3.85
CA ASN A 334 -22.00 35.81 -4.87
C ASN A 334 -21.63 37.17 -4.26
N ALA A 335 -22.13 37.48 -3.07
CA ALA A 335 -21.77 38.70 -2.35
C ALA A 335 -20.27 38.72 -2.01
N LEU A 336 -19.75 37.61 -1.46
CA LEU A 336 -18.33 37.47 -1.12
C LEU A 336 -17.43 37.42 -2.37
N ALA A 337 -17.92 36.84 -3.47
CA ALA A 337 -17.20 36.74 -4.73
C ALA A 337 -17.08 38.07 -5.49
N SER A 338 -17.86 39.08 -5.13
CA SER A 338 -17.85 40.39 -5.77
C SER A 338 -16.47 41.04 -5.65
N SER A 339 -16.00 41.69 -6.72
CA SER A 339 -14.78 42.52 -6.70
C SER A 339 -14.90 43.76 -5.80
N HIS A 340 -16.11 44.06 -5.31
CA HIS A 340 -16.38 45.10 -4.33
C HIS A 340 -16.23 44.60 -2.89
N TYR A 341 -16.18 43.29 -2.66
CA TYR A 341 -15.89 42.75 -1.33
C TYR A 341 -14.39 42.88 -1.06
N LEU A 342 -14.02 43.81 -0.18
CA LEU A 342 -12.62 44.10 0.15
C LEU A 342 -12.22 43.32 1.40
N PHE A 343 -11.10 42.62 1.33
CA PHE A 343 -10.57 41.92 2.49
C PHE A 343 -9.09 42.25 2.67
N THR A 344 -8.73 42.51 3.91
CA THR A 344 -7.41 42.96 4.37
C THR A 344 -7.09 42.30 5.71
N HIS A 345 -8.07 42.28 6.62
CA HIS A 345 -7.99 41.64 7.93
C HIS A 345 -9.40 41.31 8.48
N SER A 346 -9.54 40.25 9.27
CA SER A 346 -10.80 39.83 9.91
C SER A 346 -11.49 40.98 10.67
N SER A 347 -10.71 41.76 11.42
CA SER A 347 -11.16 42.92 12.20
C SER A 347 -11.67 44.13 11.38
N GLU A 348 -11.43 44.18 10.07
CA GLU A 348 -11.82 45.32 9.21
C GLU A 348 -13.08 45.03 8.37
N THR A 349 -13.61 43.82 8.46
CA THR A 349 -14.68 43.32 7.58
C THR A 349 -15.96 44.12 7.64
N LEU A 350 -16.42 44.50 8.83
CA LEU A 350 -17.62 45.34 9.02
C LEU A 350 -17.42 46.78 8.52
N LEU A 351 -16.20 47.31 8.61
CA LEU A 351 -15.87 48.64 8.12
C LEU A 351 -15.86 48.67 6.58
N LEU A 352 -15.23 47.67 5.97
CA LEU A 352 -15.06 47.58 4.52
C LEU A 352 -16.29 47.04 3.79
N ASN A 353 -17.07 46.18 4.44
CA ASN A 353 -18.19 45.46 3.83
C ASN A 353 -19.44 45.45 4.71
N PRO A 354 -19.99 46.62 5.08
CA PRO A 354 -21.07 46.73 6.08
C PRO A 354 -22.37 46.00 5.70
N ASN A 355 -22.59 45.76 4.40
CA ASN A 355 -23.79 45.08 3.89
C ASN A 355 -23.50 43.65 3.39
N ALA A 356 -22.27 43.16 3.57
CA ALA A 356 -21.92 41.81 3.14
C ALA A 356 -22.22 40.78 4.24
N PRO A 357 -22.35 39.50 3.88
CA PRO A 357 -22.49 38.46 4.87
C PRO A 357 -21.28 38.39 5.80
N GLN A 358 -21.52 38.09 7.08
CA GLN A 358 -20.46 37.91 8.07
C GLN A 358 -19.71 36.61 7.78
N MET A 359 -18.38 36.68 7.88
CA MET A 359 -17.46 35.54 7.74
C MET A 359 -16.71 35.26 9.04
N PHE A 360 -16.78 36.18 9.99
CA PHE A 360 -16.06 36.14 11.25
C PHE A 360 -17.00 36.58 12.38
N ASP A 361 -16.79 36.03 13.56
CA ASP A 361 -17.47 36.48 14.77
C ASP A 361 -16.85 37.77 15.34
N GLY A 362 -17.36 38.23 16.48
CA GLY A 362 -16.88 39.45 17.14
C GLY A 362 -15.49 39.35 17.75
N GLU A 363 -14.93 38.15 17.85
CA GLU A 363 -13.60 37.85 18.40
C GLU A 363 -12.56 37.58 17.29
N GLY A 364 -13.00 37.51 16.03
CA GLY A 364 -12.14 37.26 14.87
C GLY A 364 -12.07 35.79 14.46
N ASN A 365 -12.78 34.88 15.12
CA ASN A 365 -12.86 33.49 14.69
C ASN A 365 -13.69 33.40 13.41
N GLY A 366 -13.32 32.48 12.50
CA GLY A 366 -14.06 32.29 11.26
C GLY A 366 -15.39 31.58 11.52
N LEU A 367 -16.45 31.92 10.79
CA LEU A 367 -17.66 31.08 10.80
C LEU A 367 -17.49 29.79 9.99
N PHE A 368 -16.47 29.76 9.12
CA PHE A 368 -16.06 28.63 8.31
C PHE A 368 -14.54 28.55 8.28
N SER A 369 -14.00 27.36 8.05
CA SER A 369 -12.57 27.17 7.78
C SER A 369 -12.22 27.88 6.47
N THR A 370 -11.26 28.79 6.52
CA THR A 370 -11.02 29.81 5.50
C THR A 370 -9.52 30.00 5.34
N VAL A 371 -9.06 30.16 4.10
CA VAL A 371 -7.65 30.45 3.79
C VAL A 371 -7.53 31.90 3.32
N LEU A 372 -6.60 32.63 3.91
CA LEU A 372 -6.25 33.98 3.49
C LEU A 372 -4.98 33.91 2.65
N LEU A 373 -5.12 34.06 1.34
CA LEU A 373 -4.01 34.01 0.40
C LEU A 373 -3.48 35.43 0.12
N ASP A 374 -2.17 35.60 0.27
CA ASP A 374 -1.50 36.89 0.02
C ASP A 374 -0.96 36.95 -1.41
N TRP A 375 -0.30 35.89 -1.84
CA TRP A 375 0.21 35.71 -3.20
C TRP A 375 0.46 34.24 -3.51
N VAL A 376 0.46 33.91 -4.80
CA VAL A 376 0.87 32.61 -5.36
C VAL A 376 1.92 32.84 -6.44
N GLU A 377 2.86 31.93 -6.52
CA GLU A 377 3.97 31.99 -7.45
C GLU A 377 4.26 30.61 -8.03
N TRP A 378 4.46 30.57 -9.35
CA TRP A 378 4.80 29.36 -10.09
C TRP A 378 6.10 29.57 -10.85
N GLU A 379 7.01 28.61 -10.76
CA GLU A 379 8.28 28.62 -11.47
C GLU A 379 8.49 27.31 -12.21
N GLY A 380 8.65 27.34 -13.53
CA GLY A 380 8.94 26.16 -14.33
C GLY A 380 8.74 26.31 -15.84
N PRO A 381 8.96 25.23 -16.62
CA PRO A 381 9.42 23.92 -16.14
C PRO A 381 10.88 23.98 -15.65
N LEU A 382 11.14 23.36 -14.50
CA LEU A 382 12.44 23.22 -13.87
C LEU A 382 13.06 21.89 -14.31
N VAL A 383 14.38 21.89 -14.48
CA VAL A 383 15.18 20.67 -14.62
C VAL A 383 16.13 20.62 -13.43
N THR A 384 16.04 19.59 -12.62
CA THR A 384 16.93 19.40 -11.47
C THR A 384 18.33 18.96 -11.94
N GLU A 385 19.35 19.13 -11.09
CA GLU A 385 20.68 18.61 -11.36
C GLU A 385 20.68 17.07 -11.49
N ALA A 386 19.85 16.42 -10.69
CA ALA A 386 19.66 14.98 -10.74
C ALA A 386 19.01 14.50 -12.05
N GLU A 387 18.13 15.29 -12.67
CA GLU A 387 17.56 14.97 -13.99
C GLU A 387 18.58 15.22 -15.10
N ARG A 388 19.32 16.34 -15.05
CA ARG A 388 20.40 16.64 -16.01
C ARG A 388 21.50 15.58 -16.02
N SER A 389 21.94 15.14 -14.85
CA SER A 389 23.02 14.14 -14.73
C SER A 389 22.60 12.78 -15.31
N ARG A 390 21.32 12.41 -15.23
CA ARG A 390 20.81 11.14 -15.76
C ARG A 390 20.72 11.09 -17.28
N THR A 391 20.47 12.22 -17.94
CA THR A 391 20.44 12.31 -19.41
C THR A 391 21.79 12.63 -20.02
N ALA A 392 22.73 13.15 -19.22
CA ALA A 392 24.08 13.49 -19.66
C ALA A 392 24.80 12.27 -20.26
N GLY A 393 25.27 12.40 -21.51
CA GLY A 393 26.02 11.36 -22.20
C GLY A 393 25.19 10.18 -22.72
N VAL A 394 23.86 10.21 -22.61
CA VAL A 394 23.00 9.16 -23.19
C VAL A 394 22.99 9.26 -24.72
N LEU A 395 22.80 10.46 -25.27
CA LEU A 395 22.90 10.70 -26.71
C LEU A 395 24.37 10.82 -27.14
N PRO A 396 24.77 10.18 -28.26
CA PRO A 396 26.07 10.41 -28.85
C PRO A 396 26.13 11.78 -29.56
N PRO A 397 27.33 12.30 -29.89
CA PRO A 397 27.48 13.49 -30.73
C PRO A 397 26.85 13.32 -32.13
N GLU A 398 26.37 14.40 -32.75
CA GLU A 398 25.71 14.37 -34.08
C GLU A 398 26.59 13.79 -35.20
N ASP A 399 27.91 13.95 -35.09
CA ASP A 399 28.92 13.45 -36.02
C ASP A 399 29.60 12.14 -35.55
N ALA A 400 29.02 11.45 -34.57
CA ALA A 400 29.55 10.21 -34.04
C ALA A 400 29.68 9.10 -35.10
N THR A 401 30.77 8.33 -35.04
CA THR A 401 30.94 7.14 -35.87
C THR A 401 30.00 6.01 -35.39
N PRO A 402 29.68 5.02 -36.23
CA PRO A 402 28.85 3.88 -35.82
C PRO A 402 29.37 3.16 -34.56
N GLU A 403 30.69 3.11 -34.36
CA GLU A 403 31.32 2.52 -33.17
C GLU A 403 30.98 3.31 -31.91
N ILE A 404 31.08 4.65 -31.95
CA ILE A 404 30.72 5.51 -30.82
C ILE A 404 29.22 5.38 -30.50
N VAL A 405 28.37 5.29 -31.52
CA VAL A 405 26.93 5.06 -31.35
C VAL A 405 26.68 3.73 -30.63
N ALA A 406 27.36 2.67 -31.04
CA ALA A 406 27.26 1.36 -30.41
C ALA A 406 27.72 1.37 -28.94
N GLU A 407 28.83 2.05 -28.62
CA GLU A 407 29.32 2.21 -27.24
C GLU A 407 28.34 2.99 -26.35
N HIS A 408 27.71 4.05 -26.88
CA HIS A 408 26.67 4.78 -26.16
C HIS A 408 25.44 3.91 -25.90
N LEU A 409 24.98 3.15 -26.90
CA LEU A 409 23.83 2.26 -26.76
C LEU A 409 24.12 1.14 -25.77
N GLN A 410 25.34 0.59 -25.78
CA GLN A 410 25.76 -0.45 -24.84
C GLN A 410 25.72 0.04 -23.40
N ARG A 411 26.33 1.20 -23.09
CA ARG A 411 26.28 1.76 -21.73
C ARG A 411 24.86 2.04 -21.27
N PHE A 412 24.00 2.51 -22.17
CA PHE A 412 22.58 2.71 -21.85
C PHE A 412 21.87 1.38 -21.58
N ALA A 413 22.08 0.38 -22.44
CA ALA A 413 21.48 -0.95 -22.30
C ALA A 413 21.96 -1.68 -21.04
N GLU A 414 23.22 -1.53 -20.65
CA GLU A 414 23.75 -2.12 -19.41
C GLU A 414 23.02 -1.62 -18.17
N ARG A 415 22.76 -0.30 -18.12
CA ARG A 415 21.96 0.32 -17.06
C ARG A 415 20.49 -0.10 -17.14
N ALA A 416 19.89 -0.04 -18.34
CA ALA A 416 18.49 -0.36 -18.57
C ALA A 416 18.17 -1.84 -18.28
N TRP A 417 19.08 -2.76 -18.62
CA TRP A 417 18.91 -4.20 -18.45
C TRP A 417 19.56 -4.72 -17.17
N ARG A 418 20.29 -3.85 -16.45
CA ARG A 418 20.86 -4.05 -15.11
C ARG A 418 21.92 -5.16 -15.07
N ARG A 419 22.65 -5.33 -16.17
CA ARG A 419 23.71 -6.33 -16.34
C ARG A 419 24.65 -5.95 -17.49
N PRO A 420 25.82 -6.59 -17.62
CA PRO A 420 26.65 -6.47 -18.82
C PRO A 420 25.89 -6.91 -20.07
N VAL A 421 26.11 -6.18 -21.16
CA VAL A 421 25.43 -6.42 -22.46
C VAL A 421 26.48 -6.57 -23.54
N THR A 422 26.35 -7.58 -24.40
CA THR A 422 27.28 -7.76 -25.53
C THR A 422 26.79 -7.00 -26.77
N MET A 423 27.70 -6.67 -27.69
CA MET A 423 27.31 -6.01 -28.94
C MET A 423 26.37 -6.87 -29.80
N ASP A 424 26.51 -8.19 -29.75
CA ASP A 424 25.63 -9.12 -30.48
C ASP A 424 24.16 -9.00 -30.02
N GLU A 425 23.93 -8.72 -28.73
CA GLU A 425 22.58 -8.49 -28.21
C GLU A 425 21.98 -7.16 -28.70
N LEU A 426 22.83 -6.22 -29.14
CA LEU A 426 22.44 -4.89 -29.57
C LEU A 426 22.26 -4.75 -31.09
N GLU A 427 22.72 -5.74 -31.85
CA GLU A 427 22.82 -5.64 -33.31
C GLU A 427 21.46 -5.32 -33.98
N ASN A 428 20.36 -5.90 -33.50
CA ASN A 428 19.03 -5.60 -34.04
C ASN A 428 18.62 -4.14 -33.82
N TYR A 429 18.98 -3.54 -32.68
CA TYR A 429 18.66 -2.14 -32.39
C TYR A 429 19.56 -1.18 -33.16
N LEU A 430 20.84 -1.54 -33.31
CA LEU A 430 21.79 -0.80 -34.14
C LEU A 430 21.44 -0.89 -35.62
N GLN A 431 20.86 -2.00 -36.06
CA GLN A 431 20.35 -2.14 -37.42
C GLN A 431 19.19 -1.18 -37.68
N SER A 432 18.21 -1.06 -36.77
CA SER A 432 17.15 -0.05 -36.89
C SER A 432 17.69 1.37 -36.92
N TYR A 433 18.70 1.69 -36.09
CA TYR A 433 19.41 2.97 -36.18
C TYR A 433 19.99 3.21 -37.58
N ARG A 434 20.70 2.23 -38.15
CA ARG A 434 21.32 2.36 -39.49
C ARG A 434 20.27 2.57 -40.59
N GLU A 435 19.16 1.85 -40.53
CA GLU A 435 18.05 1.98 -41.49
C GLU A 435 17.44 3.38 -41.49
N GLU A 436 17.22 3.98 -40.32
CA GLU A 436 16.73 5.36 -40.20
C GLU A 436 17.75 6.39 -40.73
N ARG A 437 19.04 6.16 -40.49
CA ARG A 437 20.11 7.01 -41.06
C ARG A 437 20.17 6.91 -42.59
N GLU A 438 20.01 5.72 -43.15
CA GLU A 438 19.93 5.48 -44.60
C GLU A 438 18.67 6.12 -45.21
N ALA A 439 17.57 6.18 -44.46
CA ALA A 439 16.34 6.88 -44.85
C ALA A 439 16.46 8.42 -44.78
N GLY A 440 17.56 8.94 -44.23
CA GLY A 440 17.86 10.37 -44.18
C GLY A 440 17.45 11.08 -42.90
N GLU A 441 17.00 10.36 -41.88
CA GLU A 441 16.61 10.94 -40.59
C GLU A 441 17.83 11.40 -39.78
N PRO A 442 17.73 12.48 -38.97
CA PRO A 442 18.82 12.97 -38.11
C PRO A 442 19.35 11.90 -37.15
N MET A 443 20.61 12.03 -36.72
CA MET A 443 21.24 11.07 -35.79
C MET A 443 20.41 10.90 -34.52
N THR A 444 19.99 12.02 -33.92
CA THR A 444 19.17 12.03 -32.70
C THR A 444 17.85 11.28 -32.85
N TYR A 445 17.17 11.43 -33.99
CA TYR A 445 15.94 10.68 -34.29
C TYR A 445 16.22 9.18 -34.43
N ALA A 446 17.18 8.81 -35.28
CA ALA A 446 17.54 7.42 -35.52
C ALA A 446 17.99 6.72 -34.23
N TYR A 447 18.76 7.40 -33.38
CA TYR A 447 19.24 6.86 -32.12
C TYR A 447 18.11 6.68 -31.10
N ARG A 448 17.11 7.57 -31.11
CA ARG A 448 15.90 7.42 -30.30
C ARG A 448 15.13 6.14 -30.63
N ILE A 449 15.09 5.71 -31.90
CA ILE A 449 14.49 4.42 -32.29
C ILE A 449 15.24 3.24 -31.65
N ALA A 450 16.58 3.28 -31.62
CA ALA A 450 17.37 2.26 -30.92
C ALA A 450 17.11 2.27 -29.40
N LEU A 451 17.02 3.45 -28.76
CA LEU A 451 16.67 3.58 -27.35
C LEU A 451 15.26 3.02 -27.05
N GLN A 452 14.28 3.30 -27.92
CA GLN A 452 12.93 2.76 -27.79
C GLN A 452 12.94 1.24 -27.82
N GLY A 453 13.74 0.64 -28.71
CA GLY A 453 13.96 -0.80 -28.74
C GLY A 453 14.52 -1.37 -27.44
N VAL A 454 15.48 -0.69 -26.82
CA VAL A 454 16.04 -1.08 -25.51
C VAL A 454 14.98 -1.00 -24.41
N LEU A 455 14.20 0.08 -24.36
CA LEU A 455 13.14 0.33 -23.37
C LEU A 455 11.90 -0.56 -23.55
N THR A 456 11.70 -1.15 -24.73
CA THR A 456 10.58 -2.07 -25.01
C THR A 456 11.01 -3.53 -24.99
N SER A 457 12.30 -3.78 -24.75
CA SER A 457 12.83 -5.12 -24.63
C SER A 457 12.31 -5.85 -23.38
N ARG A 458 12.29 -7.18 -23.46
CA ARG A 458 12.06 -8.05 -22.30
C ARG A 458 13.00 -7.72 -21.15
N ASN A 459 14.26 -7.42 -21.44
CA ASN A 459 15.29 -7.14 -20.44
C ASN A 459 15.05 -5.82 -19.68
N PHE A 460 14.27 -4.90 -20.24
CA PHE A 460 13.87 -3.68 -19.53
C PHE A 460 12.59 -3.87 -18.74
N ILE A 461 11.55 -4.43 -19.37
CA ILE A 461 10.20 -4.56 -18.79
C ILE A 461 10.15 -5.64 -17.69
N TYR A 462 11.10 -6.58 -17.68
CA TYR A 462 11.20 -7.66 -16.70
C TYR A 462 12.53 -7.62 -15.95
N LEU A 463 12.51 -8.07 -14.70
CA LEU A 463 13.70 -8.63 -14.06
C LEU A 463 13.90 -10.04 -14.59
N VAL A 464 15.01 -10.23 -15.30
CA VAL A 464 15.42 -11.51 -15.88
C VAL A 464 16.34 -12.19 -14.88
N GLU A 465 15.93 -13.35 -14.37
CA GLU A 465 16.72 -14.12 -13.42
C GLU A 465 17.02 -15.51 -13.99
N GLY A 466 18.30 -15.68 -14.31
CA GLY A 466 18.91 -16.94 -14.68
C GLY A 466 19.02 -17.22 -16.17
N ASP A 467 19.91 -18.15 -16.46
CA ASP A 467 20.32 -18.53 -17.81
C ASP A 467 19.61 -19.83 -18.25
N PRO A 468 19.78 -20.26 -19.52
CA PRO A 468 19.42 -21.61 -19.96
C PRO A 468 20.10 -22.72 -19.12
N VAL A 469 21.25 -22.42 -18.50
CA VAL A 469 21.93 -23.32 -17.58
C VAL A 469 21.28 -23.23 -16.19
N THR A 470 20.91 -24.38 -15.63
CA THR A 470 20.29 -24.46 -14.30
C THR A 470 21.30 -24.07 -13.22
N ARG A 471 20.89 -23.15 -12.33
CA ARG A 471 21.66 -22.66 -11.18
C ARG A 471 20.73 -22.59 -9.98
N GLU A 472 21.23 -22.94 -8.80
CA GLU A 472 20.46 -22.83 -7.54
C GLU A 472 20.50 -21.41 -6.97
N ARG A 473 21.55 -20.64 -7.29
CA ARG A 473 21.76 -19.27 -6.80
C ARG A 473 21.76 -18.26 -7.94
N LEU A 474 21.31 -17.06 -7.60
CA LEU A 474 21.51 -15.87 -8.41
C LEU A 474 23.00 -15.54 -8.56
N ASN A 475 23.34 -14.92 -9.68
CA ASN A 475 24.64 -14.28 -9.86
C ASN A 475 24.62 -12.88 -9.24
N ASP A 476 25.78 -12.22 -9.16
CA ASP A 476 25.90 -10.95 -8.45
C ASP A 476 25.06 -9.82 -9.09
N TRP A 477 24.88 -9.82 -10.42
CA TRP A 477 24.05 -8.83 -11.13
C TRP A 477 22.55 -9.03 -10.88
N GLU A 478 22.10 -10.28 -10.87
CA GLU A 478 20.73 -10.67 -10.52
C GLU A 478 20.43 -10.32 -9.06
N LEU A 479 21.36 -10.64 -8.15
CA LEU A 479 21.21 -10.33 -6.72
C LEU A 479 21.18 -8.82 -6.47
N ALA A 480 22.06 -8.05 -7.11
CA ALA A 480 22.06 -6.59 -7.02
C ALA A 480 20.75 -5.99 -7.55
N SER A 481 20.24 -6.51 -8.67
CA SER A 481 18.92 -6.11 -9.19
C SER A 481 17.81 -6.45 -8.20
N ARG A 482 17.75 -7.69 -7.70
CA ARG A 482 16.73 -8.11 -6.73
C ARG A 482 16.75 -7.25 -5.47
N LEU A 483 17.93 -6.95 -4.93
CA LEU A 483 18.09 -6.07 -3.77
C LEU A 483 17.66 -4.63 -4.05
N SER A 484 18.00 -4.09 -5.22
CA SER A 484 17.58 -2.75 -5.61
C SER A 484 16.07 -2.64 -5.78
N TYR A 485 15.41 -3.64 -6.38
CA TYR A 485 13.96 -3.65 -6.49
C TYR A 485 13.27 -3.98 -5.16
N PHE A 486 13.94 -4.68 -4.24
CA PHE A 486 13.43 -4.90 -2.89
C PHE A 486 13.45 -3.59 -2.08
N LEU A 487 14.60 -2.91 -2.00
CA LEU A 487 14.80 -1.78 -1.08
C LEU A 487 14.48 -0.41 -1.71
N TRP A 488 14.62 -0.27 -3.03
CA TRP A 488 14.48 1.02 -3.73
C TRP A 488 13.41 1.01 -4.83
N SER A 489 12.75 -0.13 -5.07
CA SER A 489 11.74 -0.33 -6.13
C SER A 489 12.18 0.22 -7.49
N SER A 490 13.46 0.10 -7.81
CA SER A 490 14.11 0.65 -9.01
C SER A 490 15.43 -0.06 -9.32
N MET A 491 16.08 0.32 -10.43
CA MET A 491 17.38 -0.21 -10.84
C MET A 491 18.54 0.13 -9.87
N PRO A 492 19.60 -0.70 -9.83
CA PRO A 492 20.84 -0.38 -9.12
C PRO A 492 21.41 0.99 -9.51
N ASP A 493 22.09 1.65 -8.57
CA ASP A 493 22.86 2.85 -8.85
C ASP A 493 24.28 2.53 -9.34
N ASP A 494 25.00 3.56 -9.79
CA ASP A 494 26.33 3.40 -10.37
C ASP A 494 27.35 2.84 -9.36
N GLU A 495 27.20 3.14 -8.07
CA GLU A 495 28.02 2.58 -7.00
C GLU A 495 27.78 1.06 -6.86
N LEU A 496 26.53 0.62 -6.78
CA LEU A 496 26.19 -0.80 -6.70
C LEU A 496 26.64 -1.56 -7.96
N PHE A 497 26.45 -0.99 -9.15
CA PHE A 497 26.99 -1.57 -10.40
C PHE A 497 28.51 -1.71 -10.36
N SER A 498 29.21 -0.68 -9.87
CA SER A 498 30.67 -0.71 -9.75
C SER A 498 31.16 -1.76 -8.75
N THR A 499 30.48 -1.90 -7.61
CA THR A 499 30.81 -2.92 -6.60
C THR A 499 30.66 -4.33 -7.17
N VAL A 500 29.60 -4.59 -7.94
CA VAL A 500 29.39 -5.87 -8.63
C VAL A 500 30.44 -6.10 -9.72
N ALA A 501 30.68 -5.12 -10.59
CA ALA A 501 31.63 -5.22 -11.69
C ALA A 501 33.07 -5.52 -11.20
N ASN A 502 33.45 -4.99 -10.03
CA ASN A 502 34.76 -5.22 -9.41
C ASN A 502 34.87 -6.55 -8.64
N GLY A 503 33.81 -7.36 -8.57
CA GLY A 503 33.80 -8.63 -7.84
C GLY A 503 33.80 -8.49 -6.31
N ASN A 504 33.45 -7.29 -5.80
CA ASN A 504 33.43 -6.98 -4.37
C ASN A 504 32.03 -7.18 -3.74
N PHE A 505 31.07 -7.75 -4.47
CA PHE A 505 29.68 -7.91 -4.02
C PHE A 505 29.43 -9.23 -3.26
N ASN A 506 30.28 -9.53 -2.28
CA ASN A 506 30.17 -10.72 -1.44
C ASN A 506 30.64 -10.44 -0.01
N GLY A 507 30.29 -11.32 0.92
CA GLY A 507 30.75 -11.23 2.32
C GLY A 507 30.49 -9.87 2.96
N GLU A 508 31.55 -9.14 3.28
CA GLU A 508 31.49 -7.79 3.87
C GLU A 508 31.04 -6.71 2.86
N GLY A 509 31.44 -6.82 1.59
CA GLY A 509 31.04 -5.85 0.56
C GLY A 509 29.52 -5.83 0.33
N LEU A 510 28.88 -7.01 0.31
CA LEU A 510 27.41 -7.09 0.27
C LEU A 510 26.77 -6.44 1.51
N LYS A 511 27.31 -6.69 2.71
CA LYS A 511 26.78 -6.09 3.95
C LYS A 511 26.87 -4.57 3.92
N ASN A 512 27.97 -4.04 3.40
CA ASN A 512 28.17 -2.60 3.27
C ASN A 512 27.17 -1.98 2.28
N GLU A 513 26.96 -2.60 1.12
CA GLU A 513 25.95 -2.15 0.15
C GLU A 513 24.53 -2.19 0.73
N VAL A 514 24.12 -3.29 1.38
CA VAL A 514 22.80 -3.37 2.01
C VAL A 514 22.62 -2.28 3.06
N ASN A 515 23.63 -2.06 3.92
CA ASN A 515 23.57 -1.00 4.92
C ASN A 515 23.51 0.41 4.28
N ARG A 516 24.22 0.64 3.17
CA ARG A 516 24.16 1.90 2.42
C ARG A 516 22.77 2.12 1.86
N MET A 517 22.19 1.11 1.21
CA MET A 517 20.84 1.16 0.64
C MET A 517 19.76 1.41 1.69
N LEU A 518 19.89 0.81 2.88
CA LEU A 518 19.00 1.01 4.03
C LEU A 518 19.14 2.40 4.71
N ASN A 519 20.12 3.20 4.31
CA ASN A 519 20.29 4.58 4.79
C ASN A 519 20.08 5.60 3.67
N ASP A 520 19.82 5.15 2.44
CA ASP A 520 19.56 6.03 1.30
C ASP A 520 18.09 6.48 1.26
N HIS A 521 17.86 7.72 0.82
CA HIS A 521 16.53 8.31 0.66
C HIS A 521 15.58 7.51 -0.26
N LYS A 522 16.11 6.73 -1.21
CA LYS A 522 15.31 5.84 -2.07
C LYS A 522 14.59 4.74 -1.29
N LEU A 523 15.03 4.42 -0.06
CA LEU A 523 14.32 3.49 0.83
C LEU A 523 12.87 3.92 1.10
N ASN A 524 12.56 5.21 1.00
CA ASN A 524 11.19 5.70 1.12
C ASN A 524 10.23 5.01 0.13
N ARG A 525 10.70 4.63 -1.07
CA ARG A 525 9.88 3.89 -2.04
C ARG A 525 9.47 2.50 -1.53
N PHE A 526 10.36 1.81 -0.82
CA PHE A 526 10.04 0.56 -0.14
C PHE A 526 9.04 0.80 0.99
N ILE A 527 9.27 1.81 1.83
CA ILE A 527 8.38 2.15 2.96
C ILE A 527 6.95 2.39 2.47
N ASP A 528 6.80 3.19 1.42
CA ASP A 528 5.49 3.57 0.88
C ASP A 528 4.80 2.38 0.20
N ASP A 529 5.55 1.62 -0.61
CA ASP A 529 4.98 0.55 -1.44
C ASP A 529 4.70 -0.73 -0.63
N PHE A 530 5.62 -1.15 0.23
CA PHE A 530 5.45 -2.34 1.06
C PHE A 530 4.34 -2.17 2.09
N SER A 531 4.32 -1.06 2.84
CA SER A 531 3.33 -0.88 3.91
C SER A 531 1.90 -0.80 3.34
N ARG A 532 1.71 -0.12 2.21
CA ARG A 532 0.42 -0.04 1.50
C ARG A 532 -0.07 -1.41 1.01
N GLN A 533 0.82 -2.23 0.46
CA GLN A 533 0.48 -3.57 -0.04
C GLN A 533 0.22 -4.56 1.09
N TRP A 534 1.12 -4.63 2.07
CA TRP A 534 1.02 -5.52 3.24
C TRP A 534 -0.24 -5.25 4.06
N LEU A 535 -0.52 -3.98 4.38
CA LEU A 535 -1.69 -3.59 5.17
C LEU A 535 -2.97 -3.45 4.32
N GLN A 536 -2.88 -3.67 3.01
CA GLN A 536 -3.99 -3.63 2.07
C GLN A 536 -4.72 -2.28 2.05
N LEU A 537 -3.97 -1.17 2.17
CA LEU A 537 -4.53 0.18 2.35
C LEU A 537 -5.32 0.69 1.13
N HIS A 538 -5.23 0.02 -0.02
CA HIS A 538 -6.10 0.26 -1.19
C HIS A 538 -7.59 0.03 -0.89
N ARG A 539 -7.92 -0.68 0.20
CA ARG A 539 -9.31 -0.90 0.65
C ARG A 539 -9.88 0.27 1.45
N VAL A 540 -9.05 1.19 1.95
CA VAL A 540 -9.51 2.41 2.64
C VAL A 540 -10.29 3.26 1.64
N GLY A 541 -11.55 3.55 1.95
CA GLY A 541 -12.45 4.32 1.07
C GLY A 541 -13.21 3.50 0.02
N MET A 542 -12.93 2.19 -0.11
CA MET A 542 -13.63 1.33 -1.07
C MET A 542 -15.15 1.22 -0.78
N PHE A 543 -15.52 1.33 0.50
CA PHE A 543 -16.90 1.53 0.95
C PHE A 543 -17.00 2.90 1.65
N PRO A 544 -17.31 3.98 0.92
CA PRO A 544 -17.34 5.32 1.48
C PRO A 544 -18.34 5.40 2.65
N PRO A 545 -17.95 6.01 3.79
CA PRO A 545 -18.86 6.20 4.91
C PRO A 545 -20.13 6.98 4.54
N ASP A 546 -21.27 6.56 5.10
CA ASP A 546 -22.53 7.27 4.88
C ASP A 546 -22.46 8.66 5.52
N LYS A 547 -22.57 9.71 4.68
CA LYS A 547 -22.43 11.11 5.12
C LYS A 547 -23.48 11.58 6.13
N LYS A 548 -24.60 10.85 6.30
CA LYS A 548 -25.60 11.18 7.35
C LYS A 548 -25.20 10.59 8.70
N LEU A 549 -24.59 9.40 8.69
CA LEU A 549 -24.08 8.75 9.90
C LEU A 549 -22.75 9.36 10.34
N TYR A 550 -21.90 9.70 9.38
CA TYR A 550 -20.53 10.18 9.59
C TYR A 550 -20.28 11.51 8.85
N PRO A 551 -20.96 12.60 9.26
CA PRO A 551 -20.87 13.89 8.56
C PRO A 551 -19.48 14.53 8.60
N SER A 552 -18.64 14.13 9.56
CA SER A 552 -17.27 14.59 9.71
C SER A 552 -16.26 13.80 8.87
N TYR A 553 -16.67 12.77 8.11
CA TYR A 553 -15.78 11.99 7.26
C TYR A 553 -15.73 12.60 5.85
N ASP A 554 -14.57 13.11 5.47
CA ASP A 554 -14.27 13.72 4.17
C ASP A 554 -13.00 13.13 3.55
N ASP A 555 -12.74 13.49 2.29
CA ASP A 555 -11.63 12.91 1.51
C ASP A 555 -10.25 13.30 2.10
N TRP A 556 -10.19 14.43 2.83
CA TRP A 556 -8.99 14.86 3.57
C TRP A 556 -8.71 13.95 4.77
N LEU A 557 -9.74 13.62 5.56
CA LEU A 557 -9.61 12.64 6.63
C LEU A 557 -9.20 11.28 6.09
N GLU A 558 -9.84 10.82 5.01
CA GLU A 558 -9.49 9.54 4.38
C GLU A 558 -8.03 9.49 3.94
N THR A 559 -7.55 10.56 3.29
CA THR A 559 -6.15 10.69 2.86
C THR A 559 -5.21 10.62 4.05
N SER A 560 -5.55 11.32 5.14
CA SER A 560 -4.77 11.31 6.37
C SER A 560 -4.77 9.92 7.03
N MET A 561 -5.93 9.27 7.12
CA MET A 561 -6.05 7.90 7.63
C MET A 561 -5.17 6.94 6.81
N ARG A 562 -5.22 7.00 5.47
CA ARG A 562 -4.41 6.13 4.61
C ARG A 562 -2.90 6.35 4.80
N ALA A 563 -2.47 7.57 5.11
CA ALA A 563 -1.07 7.91 5.33
C ALA A 563 -0.53 7.55 6.73
N GLU A 564 -1.38 7.52 7.76
CA GLU A 564 -0.95 7.20 9.15
C GLU A 564 -0.17 5.88 9.26
N PRO A 565 -0.64 4.72 8.75
CA PRO A 565 0.11 3.48 8.84
C PRO A 565 1.45 3.52 8.08
N VAL A 566 1.54 4.28 6.99
CA VAL A 566 2.76 4.43 6.19
C VAL A 566 3.81 5.21 6.96
N GLU A 567 3.43 6.36 7.53
CA GLU A 567 4.32 7.19 8.34
C GLU A 567 4.68 6.50 9.66
N TYR A 568 3.77 5.72 10.25
CA TYR A 568 4.05 4.89 11.41
C TYR A 568 5.13 3.84 11.10
N PHE A 569 5.00 3.13 9.97
CA PHE A 569 6.02 2.19 9.51
C PHE A 569 7.35 2.89 9.19
N ARG A 570 7.32 4.11 8.61
CA ARG A 570 8.51 4.94 8.38
C ARG A 570 9.26 5.22 9.67
N GLU A 571 8.56 5.64 10.72
CA GLU A 571 9.15 5.91 12.04
C GLU A 571 9.72 4.62 12.65
N MET A 572 8.99 3.51 12.59
CA MET A 572 9.48 2.21 13.08
C MET A 572 10.77 1.76 12.38
N LEU A 573 10.83 1.84 11.05
CA LEU A 573 12.02 1.46 10.29
C LEU A 573 13.19 2.42 10.53
N THR A 574 12.93 3.73 10.55
CA THR A 574 13.98 4.76 10.69
C THR A 574 14.59 4.77 12.08
N LYS A 575 13.77 4.57 13.12
CA LYS A 575 14.21 4.50 14.52
C LYS A 575 14.57 3.08 14.97
N ASN A 576 14.41 2.09 14.09
CA ASN A 576 14.64 0.68 14.36
C ASN A 576 13.88 0.19 15.61
N LEU A 577 12.58 0.50 15.66
CA LEU A 577 11.71 0.10 16.76
C LEU A 577 11.39 -1.40 16.70
N PRO A 578 11.10 -2.04 17.84
CA PRO A 578 10.78 -3.46 17.89
C PRO A 578 9.37 -3.73 17.35
N ILE A 579 9.15 -4.93 16.80
CA ILE A 579 7.92 -5.33 16.11
C ILE A 579 6.66 -5.21 16.99
N GLU A 580 6.80 -5.35 18.32
CA GLU A 580 5.72 -5.20 19.30
C GLU A 580 5.06 -3.83 19.22
N SER A 581 5.79 -2.79 18.78
CA SER A 581 5.22 -1.46 18.57
C SER A 581 4.15 -1.44 17.47
N LEU A 582 4.09 -2.42 16.56
CA LEU A 582 2.97 -2.55 15.61
C LEU A 582 1.66 -2.94 16.32
N LEU A 583 1.77 -3.65 17.44
CA LEU A 583 0.64 -4.18 18.17
C LEU A 583 0.12 -3.15 19.16
N ASP A 584 1.03 -2.54 19.94
CA ASP A 584 0.69 -1.49 20.90
C ASP A 584 1.79 -0.44 21.05
N SER A 585 1.39 0.80 21.32
CA SER A 585 2.30 1.93 21.47
C SER A 585 1.67 3.08 22.26
N ASP A 586 2.50 3.84 22.97
CA ASP A 586 2.14 5.11 23.62
C ASP A 586 2.28 6.32 22.69
N TRP A 587 2.24 6.08 21.37
CA TRP A 587 2.38 7.10 20.34
C TRP A 587 1.76 6.67 19.01
N THR A 588 1.37 7.63 18.17
CA THR A 588 1.04 7.41 16.75
C THR A 588 1.69 8.50 15.87
N MET A 589 1.54 8.38 14.56
CA MET A 589 1.84 9.43 13.60
C MET A 589 0.54 10.12 13.18
N ALA A 590 0.41 11.41 13.44
CA ALA A 590 -0.79 12.17 13.09
C ALA A 590 -0.42 13.56 12.53
N ASN A 591 -1.23 14.03 11.57
CA ASN A 591 -1.31 15.42 11.16
C ASN A 591 -2.47 16.13 11.90
N ALA A 592 -2.71 17.40 11.60
CA ALA A 592 -3.76 18.19 12.25
C ALA A 592 -5.14 17.55 12.09
N ARG A 593 -5.43 16.96 10.93
CA ARG A 593 -6.72 16.31 10.66
C ARG A 593 -6.97 15.06 11.49
N LEU A 594 -5.96 14.20 11.62
CA LEU A 594 -6.08 13.01 12.46
C LEU A 594 -6.13 13.36 13.95
N CYS A 595 -5.41 14.40 14.38
CA CYS A 595 -5.53 14.88 15.75
C CYS A 595 -6.97 15.32 16.05
N ASP A 596 -7.59 16.12 15.18
CA ASP A 596 -9.01 16.50 15.28
C ASP A 596 -9.93 15.26 15.33
N PHE A 597 -9.73 14.31 14.40
CA PHE A 597 -10.54 13.10 14.32
C PHE A 597 -10.42 12.19 15.55
N TYR A 598 -9.24 12.11 16.15
CA TYR A 598 -8.96 11.29 17.33
C TYR A 598 -9.19 12.03 18.65
N GLY A 599 -9.46 13.34 18.63
CA GLY A 599 -9.57 14.16 19.84
C GLY A 599 -8.23 14.43 20.53
N LEU A 600 -7.12 14.36 19.78
CA LEU A 600 -5.77 14.62 20.27
C LEU A 600 -5.43 16.12 20.19
N PRO A 601 -4.46 16.60 20.99
CA PRO A 601 -3.97 17.98 20.88
C PRO A 601 -3.49 18.31 19.47
N GLU A 602 -3.76 19.53 19.04
CA GLU A 602 -3.32 20.02 17.74
C GLU A 602 -1.78 20.02 17.65
N PRO A 603 -1.21 19.53 16.53
CA PRO A 603 0.23 19.52 16.35
C PRO A 603 0.84 20.92 16.26
N GLN A 604 2.12 21.03 16.61
CA GLN A 604 2.87 22.30 16.52
C GLN A 604 3.45 22.58 15.13
N ARG A 605 3.44 21.57 14.25
CA ARG A 605 4.04 21.62 12.91
C ARG A 605 3.07 21.04 11.90
N ASP A 606 3.15 21.48 10.66
CA ASP A 606 2.37 20.91 9.57
C ASP A 606 2.85 19.49 9.22
N GLY A 607 1.95 18.70 8.63
CA GLY A 607 2.20 17.32 8.23
C GLY A 607 2.24 16.32 9.39
N PHE A 608 2.62 15.08 9.06
CA PHE A 608 2.68 13.99 10.02
C PHE A 608 3.82 14.17 11.01
N GLN A 609 3.52 13.98 12.30
CA GLN A 609 4.51 13.90 13.35
C GLN A 609 4.13 12.87 14.40
N ARG A 610 5.11 12.48 15.20
CA ARG A 610 4.90 11.62 16.35
C ARG A 610 4.10 12.36 17.42
N VAL A 611 2.95 11.82 17.79
CA VAL A 611 2.08 12.33 18.85
C VAL A 611 2.03 11.32 19.98
N SER A 612 2.25 11.76 21.21
CA SER A 612 2.11 10.91 22.40
C SER A 612 0.66 10.60 22.69
N LEU A 613 0.39 9.34 23.03
CA LEU A 613 -0.93 8.82 23.39
C LEU A 613 -0.99 8.52 24.88
N LYS A 614 -2.16 8.73 25.45
CA LYS A 614 -2.52 8.37 26.82
C LYS A 614 -3.53 7.22 26.80
N PRO A 615 -3.69 6.47 27.90
CA PRO A 615 -4.67 5.38 27.97
C PRO A 615 -6.10 5.82 27.63
N GLU A 616 -6.50 7.03 28.01
CA GLU A 616 -7.81 7.61 27.71
C GLU A 616 -8.06 7.92 26.23
N ASP A 617 -7.00 7.98 25.41
CA ASP A 617 -7.14 8.19 23.96
C ASP A 617 -7.65 6.91 23.27
N HIS A 618 -7.57 5.75 23.93
CA HIS A 618 -7.97 4.45 23.39
C HIS A 618 -7.33 4.15 22.02
N ARG A 619 -6.05 4.48 21.87
CA ARG A 619 -5.25 4.28 20.64
C ARG A 619 -3.90 3.69 21.00
N GLY A 620 -3.20 3.15 20.00
CA GLY A 620 -1.87 2.54 20.12
C GLY A 620 -1.76 1.34 19.19
N GLY A 621 -0.65 1.26 18.45
CA GLY A 621 -0.40 0.28 17.42
C GLY A 621 -1.31 0.39 16.18
N LEU A 622 -1.06 -0.46 15.19
CA LEU A 622 -1.80 -0.49 13.90
C LEU A 622 -3.28 -0.82 14.08
N LEU A 623 -3.61 -1.69 15.04
CA LEU A 623 -4.94 -2.29 15.17
C LEU A 623 -6.02 -1.29 15.58
N THR A 624 -5.62 -0.15 16.14
CA THR A 624 -6.52 0.91 16.59
C THR A 624 -6.52 2.13 15.67
N MET A 625 -5.81 2.08 14.54
CA MET A 625 -5.80 3.17 13.55
C MET A 625 -7.12 3.22 12.78
N GLY A 626 -7.58 4.44 12.49
CA GLY A 626 -8.80 4.69 11.73
C GLY A 626 -8.79 3.98 10.38
N ALA A 627 -7.66 3.96 9.67
CA ALA A 627 -7.53 3.29 8.38
C ALA A 627 -7.85 1.79 8.45
N VAL A 628 -7.28 1.09 9.43
CA VAL A 628 -7.47 -0.35 9.65
C VAL A 628 -8.91 -0.64 10.07
N LEU A 629 -9.46 0.16 10.99
CA LEU A 629 -10.83 0.02 11.46
C LEU A 629 -11.87 0.36 10.37
N GLY A 630 -11.53 1.28 9.48
CA GLY A 630 -12.35 1.73 8.35
C GLY A 630 -12.34 0.77 7.16
N LEU A 631 -11.16 0.31 6.72
CA LEU A 631 -11.02 -0.61 5.58
C LEU A 631 -11.68 -1.98 5.83
N THR A 632 -11.89 -2.31 7.11
CA THR A 632 -12.57 -3.53 7.57
C THR A 632 -14.06 -3.31 7.86
N SER A 633 -14.63 -2.18 7.42
CA SER A 633 -16.04 -1.80 7.62
C SER A 633 -16.78 -1.65 6.28
N ASP A 634 -18.09 -1.36 6.30
CA ASP A 634 -18.91 -1.20 5.08
C ASP A 634 -19.42 0.23 4.84
N GLY A 635 -18.85 1.21 5.55
CA GLY A 635 -19.24 2.62 5.51
C GLY A 635 -20.50 2.98 6.33
N THR A 636 -21.30 2.00 6.75
CA THR A 636 -22.49 2.22 7.61
C THR A 636 -22.34 1.62 8.99
N ARG A 637 -21.58 0.53 9.10
CA ARG A 637 -21.30 -0.20 10.33
C ARG A 637 -19.93 -0.85 10.25
N HIS A 638 -19.35 -1.05 11.43
CA HIS A 638 -18.19 -1.90 11.57
C HIS A 638 -18.53 -3.38 11.26
N ARG A 639 -17.55 -4.15 10.76
CA ARG A 639 -17.71 -5.57 10.44
C ARG A 639 -16.69 -6.42 11.21
N PRO A 640 -17.04 -6.95 12.40
CA PRO A 640 -16.12 -7.73 13.22
C PRO A 640 -15.49 -8.92 12.48
N VAL A 641 -16.27 -9.66 11.68
CA VAL A 641 -15.73 -10.78 10.89
C VAL A 641 -14.63 -10.32 9.93
N HIS A 642 -14.84 -9.21 9.21
CA HIS A 642 -13.84 -8.69 8.28
C HIS A 642 -12.61 -8.13 9.00
N ARG A 643 -12.80 -7.51 10.19
CA ARG A 643 -11.69 -7.14 11.08
C ARG A 643 -10.85 -8.34 11.46
N GLY A 644 -11.49 -9.41 11.92
CA GLY A 644 -10.81 -10.65 12.30
C GLY A 644 -10.08 -11.31 11.14
N VAL A 645 -10.68 -11.34 9.94
CA VAL A 645 -10.01 -11.81 8.72
C VAL A 645 -8.78 -10.96 8.41
N TRP A 646 -8.88 -9.64 8.48
CA TRP A 646 -7.73 -8.76 8.24
C TRP A 646 -6.62 -8.96 9.27
N VAL A 647 -6.94 -9.09 10.57
CA VAL A 647 -5.94 -9.41 11.60
C VAL A 647 -5.27 -10.76 11.29
N SER A 648 -6.04 -11.78 10.94
CA SER A 648 -5.51 -13.09 10.55
C SER A 648 -4.56 -13.01 9.34
N GLU A 649 -4.93 -12.28 8.30
CA GLU A 649 -4.13 -12.14 7.08
C GLU A 649 -2.91 -11.22 7.26
N ALA A 650 -3.10 -10.01 7.78
CA ALA A 650 -2.06 -9.00 7.84
C ALA A 650 -1.08 -9.24 9.00
N ILE A 651 -1.57 -9.66 10.18
CA ILE A 651 -0.76 -9.81 11.40
C ILE A 651 -0.22 -11.22 11.56
N PHE A 652 -1.01 -12.24 11.19
CA PHE A 652 -0.62 -13.64 11.35
C PHE A 652 -0.26 -14.36 10.04
N ASN A 653 -0.41 -13.71 8.89
CA ASN A 653 -0.19 -14.31 7.57
C ASN A 653 -0.98 -15.62 7.35
N LYS A 654 -2.19 -15.68 7.90
CA LYS A 654 -3.11 -16.82 7.79
C LYS A 654 -4.38 -16.38 7.08
N THR A 655 -4.54 -16.76 5.82
CA THR A 655 -5.79 -16.58 5.07
C THR A 655 -6.85 -17.58 5.56
N PRO A 656 -7.97 -17.12 6.14
CA PRO A 656 -9.09 -17.99 6.48
C PRO A 656 -9.76 -18.54 5.22
N PRO A 657 -10.40 -19.73 5.28
CA PRO A 657 -11.15 -20.26 4.16
C PRO A 657 -12.32 -19.33 3.79
N PRO A 658 -12.78 -19.32 2.52
CA PRO A 658 -13.95 -18.54 2.12
C PRO A 658 -15.19 -19.00 2.89
N PRO A 659 -16.19 -18.12 3.09
CA PRO A 659 -17.44 -18.51 3.72
C PRO A 659 -18.18 -19.55 2.86
N PRO A 660 -18.98 -20.45 3.47
CA PRO A 660 -19.75 -21.43 2.70
C PRO A 660 -20.74 -20.74 1.74
N ALA A 661 -20.90 -21.29 0.54
CA ALA A 661 -21.63 -20.63 -0.57
C ALA A 661 -23.14 -20.42 -0.34
N ASN A 662 -23.75 -21.11 0.63
CA ASN A 662 -25.20 -21.14 0.86
C ASN A 662 -25.59 -20.59 2.25
N VAL A 663 -24.81 -19.68 2.83
CA VAL A 663 -25.13 -19.08 4.13
C VAL A 663 -26.04 -17.87 3.94
N ASP A 664 -27.21 -17.89 4.59
CA ASP A 664 -28.13 -16.75 4.60
C ASP A 664 -27.48 -15.53 5.26
N PRO A 665 -27.66 -14.32 4.69
CA PRO A 665 -27.14 -13.10 5.30
C PRO A 665 -27.79 -12.87 6.67
N ILE A 666 -27.02 -12.31 7.60
CA ILE A 666 -27.53 -11.93 8.93
C ILE A 666 -28.68 -10.93 8.76
N GLU A 667 -29.90 -11.35 9.13
CA GLU A 667 -31.13 -10.56 8.95
C GLU A 667 -31.03 -9.18 9.63
N PRO A 668 -31.57 -8.11 8.99
CA PRO A 668 -31.63 -6.80 9.62
C PRO A 668 -32.62 -6.81 10.79
N ILE A 669 -32.44 -5.88 11.73
CA ILE A 669 -33.33 -5.76 12.88
C ILE A 669 -34.69 -5.25 12.38
N PRO A 670 -35.81 -5.94 12.70
CA PRO A 670 -37.14 -5.48 12.31
C PRO A 670 -37.49 -4.13 12.96
N PRO A 671 -38.33 -3.27 12.35
CA PRO A 671 -38.69 -1.97 12.92
C PRO A 671 -39.26 -2.00 14.34
N MET A 672 -39.96 -3.09 14.69
CA MET A 672 -40.54 -3.33 16.02
C MET A 672 -39.70 -4.30 16.87
N GLY A 673 -38.56 -4.77 16.37
CA GLY A 673 -37.63 -5.64 17.08
C GLY A 673 -36.78 -4.85 18.09
N THR A 674 -36.27 -5.52 19.11
CA THR A 674 -35.36 -4.89 20.08
C THR A 674 -34.02 -4.56 19.41
N LYS A 675 -33.47 -3.38 19.71
CA LYS A 675 -32.11 -3.02 19.29
C LYS A 675 -31.10 -3.98 19.94
N VAL A 676 -30.26 -4.59 19.10
CA VAL A 676 -29.22 -5.54 19.50
C VAL A 676 -27.92 -5.20 18.78
N THR A 677 -26.78 -5.50 19.41
CA THR A 677 -25.46 -5.24 18.81
C THR A 677 -25.18 -6.18 17.63
N ILE A 678 -24.22 -5.82 16.79
CA ILE A 678 -23.75 -6.74 15.75
C ILE A 678 -23.11 -7.99 16.38
N ARG A 679 -22.45 -7.87 17.54
CA ARG A 679 -21.95 -9.02 18.32
C ARG A 679 -23.08 -10.02 18.57
N GLN A 680 -24.17 -9.58 19.18
CA GLN A 680 -25.31 -10.45 19.51
C GLN A 680 -25.91 -11.13 18.26
N ARG A 681 -25.91 -10.43 17.12
CA ARG A 681 -26.37 -10.99 15.84
C ARG A 681 -25.39 -12.02 15.30
N ILE A 682 -24.08 -11.78 15.37
CA ILE A 682 -23.04 -12.72 14.98
C ILE A 682 -23.08 -13.95 15.88
N GLU A 683 -23.19 -13.79 17.20
CA GLU A 683 -23.33 -14.91 18.14
C GLU A 683 -24.57 -15.76 17.85
N SER A 684 -25.68 -15.14 17.45
CA SER A 684 -26.86 -15.90 17.01
C SER A 684 -26.61 -16.65 15.71
N HIS A 685 -25.84 -16.08 14.79
CA HIS A 685 -25.47 -16.69 13.51
C HIS A 685 -24.46 -17.84 13.69
N ALA A 686 -23.47 -17.66 14.57
CA ALA A 686 -22.43 -18.62 14.88
C ALA A 686 -22.94 -19.88 15.61
N LYS A 687 -24.21 -19.91 16.05
CA LYS A 687 -24.85 -21.12 16.58
C LYS A 687 -25.15 -22.17 15.51
N VAL A 688 -25.12 -21.80 14.23
CA VAL A 688 -25.25 -22.77 13.15
C VAL A 688 -23.96 -23.59 13.09
N THR A 689 -24.06 -24.91 13.19
CA THR A 689 -22.92 -25.85 13.28
C THR A 689 -21.89 -25.63 12.16
N SER A 690 -22.36 -25.29 10.96
CA SER A 690 -21.55 -25.00 9.77
C SER A 690 -20.76 -23.69 9.83
N CYS A 691 -21.19 -22.75 10.67
CA CYS A 691 -20.57 -21.43 10.81
C CYS A 691 -19.67 -21.38 12.05
N ALA A 692 -19.97 -22.16 13.09
CA ALA A 692 -19.29 -22.13 14.38
C ALA A 692 -17.75 -22.30 14.28
N ALA A 693 -17.27 -23.20 13.43
CA ALA A 693 -15.85 -23.53 13.32
C ALA A 693 -14.99 -22.34 12.84
N CYS A 694 -15.43 -21.64 11.79
CA CYS A 694 -14.74 -20.45 11.28
C CYS A 694 -14.88 -19.27 12.25
N HIS A 695 -16.08 -19.06 12.77
CA HIS A 695 -16.37 -17.95 13.70
C HIS A 695 -15.57 -18.06 15.00
N ARG A 696 -15.29 -19.28 15.51
CA ARG A 696 -14.41 -19.50 16.68
C ARG A 696 -13.01 -18.91 16.50
N ASN A 697 -12.47 -18.95 15.28
CA ASN A 697 -11.10 -18.50 15.00
C ASN A 697 -11.02 -17.05 14.52
N ILE A 698 -12.10 -16.52 13.95
CA ILE A 698 -12.12 -15.20 13.31
C ILE A 698 -12.75 -14.15 14.21
N ASP A 699 -13.91 -14.45 14.82
CA ASP A 699 -14.69 -13.44 15.54
C ASP A 699 -13.94 -12.81 16.70
N PRO A 700 -13.21 -13.57 17.56
CA PRO A 700 -12.49 -12.96 18.68
C PRO A 700 -11.49 -11.89 18.22
N LEU A 701 -10.81 -12.13 17.09
CA LEU A 701 -9.80 -11.21 16.54
C LEU A 701 -10.40 -9.87 16.09
N GLY A 702 -11.68 -9.85 15.70
CA GLY A 702 -12.38 -8.64 15.29
C GLY A 702 -13.23 -8.00 16.38
N LEU A 703 -13.89 -8.81 17.21
CA LEU A 703 -14.74 -8.37 18.32
C LEU A 703 -13.94 -7.73 19.46
N ALA A 704 -12.64 -8.01 19.57
CA ALA A 704 -11.73 -7.26 20.45
C ALA A 704 -11.78 -5.75 20.19
N PHE A 705 -12.18 -5.32 18.98
CA PHE A 705 -12.30 -3.92 18.58
C PHE A 705 -13.76 -3.46 18.42
N ASP A 706 -14.72 -4.13 19.09
CA ASP A 706 -16.13 -3.74 19.02
C ASP A 706 -16.38 -2.31 19.55
N GLN A 707 -15.50 -1.80 20.42
CA GLN A 707 -15.54 -0.42 20.91
C GLN A 707 -15.19 0.64 19.85
N TYR A 708 -14.90 0.26 18.60
CA TYR A 708 -14.68 1.20 17.50
C TYR A 708 -15.77 1.06 16.43
N ASP A 709 -16.33 2.19 15.99
CA ASP A 709 -17.36 2.25 14.96
C ASP A 709 -16.82 2.02 13.52
N ALA A 710 -17.64 2.28 12.50
CA ALA A 710 -17.30 2.01 11.10
C ALA A 710 -16.14 2.86 10.55
N ILE A 711 -15.89 4.04 11.12
CA ILE A 711 -14.79 4.93 10.73
C ILE A 711 -13.62 4.86 11.73
N GLY A 712 -13.78 4.06 12.79
CA GLY A 712 -12.77 3.85 13.81
C GLY A 712 -12.83 4.84 14.97
N GLN A 713 -13.95 5.53 15.21
CA GLN A 713 -14.16 6.32 16.43
C GLN A 713 -14.55 5.42 17.60
N TRP A 714 -14.09 5.80 18.79
CA TRP A 714 -14.40 5.10 20.03
C TRP A 714 -15.86 5.28 20.44
N ARG A 715 -16.49 4.21 20.95
CA ARG A 715 -17.88 4.21 21.41
C ARG A 715 -18.09 3.25 22.59
N THR A 716 -19.07 3.59 23.43
CA THR A 716 -19.55 2.71 24.53
C THR A 716 -20.91 2.06 24.22
N ARG A 717 -21.62 2.55 23.21
CA ARG A 717 -22.91 2.01 22.75
C ARG A 717 -22.91 1.84 21.23
N GLU A 718 -23.67 0.89 20.72
CA GLU A 718 -23.90 0.70 19.28
C GLU A 718 -25.08 1.52 18.80
N HIS A 719 -24.81 2.43 17.86
CA HIS A 719 -25.90 3.11 17.19
C HIS A 719 -26.65 2.12 16.29
N VAL A 720 -27.89 1.81 16.67
CA VAL A 720 -28.74 0.89 15.92
C VAL A 720 -29.92 1.69 15.34
N PRO A 721 -29.94 1.97 14.03
CA PRO A 721 -30.92 2.89 13.44
C PRO A 721 -32.34 2.31 13.36
N THR A 722 -32.51 0.99 13.45
CA THR A 722 -33.80 0.30 13.32
C THR A 722 -34.08 -0.59 14.52
N GLY A 723 -35.29 -0.51 15.07
CA GLY A 723 -35.71 -1.24 16.25
C GLY A 723 -36.16 -0.31 17.39
N VAL A 724 -36.70 -0.91 18.44
CA VAL A 724 -37.20 -0.22 19.64
C VAL A 724 -36.25 -0.41 20.82
N GLY A 725 -36.14 0.63 21.66
CA GLY A 725 -35.26 0.66 22.83
C GLY A 725 -34.11 1.66 22.68
N GLU A 726 -33.26 1.71 23.71
CA GLU A 726 -32.01 2.47 23.67
C GLU A 726 -30.95 1.73 22.85
N ASP A 727 -29.95 2.48 22.37
CA ASP A 727 -28.76 1.90 21.75
C ASP A 727 -27.99 1.05 22.79
N PRO A 728 -27.71 -0.24 22.49
CA PRO A 728 -27.14 -1.20 23.45
C PRO A 728 -25.65 -0.94 23.74
N LEU A 729 -25.17 -1.38 24.90
CA LEU A 729 -23.74 -1.34 25.25
C LEU A 729 -22.93 -2.29 24.36
N VAL A 730 -21.73 -1.86 23.98
CA VAL A 730 -20.75 -2.72 23.30
C VAL A 730 -20.04 -3.63 24.29
N ASP A 731 -19.51 -4.73 23.78
CA ASP A 731 -18.71 -5.67 24.56
C ASP A 731 -17.50 -6.06 23.70
N ALA A 732 -16.29 -5.76 24.19
CA ALA A 732 -15.04 -6.09 23.52
C ALA A 732 -14.37 -7.34 24.10
N SER A 733 -14.98 -8.00 25.10
CA SER A 733 -14.38 -9.16 25.76
C SER A 733 -14.47 -10.44 24.92
N GLY A 734 -13.54 -11.36 25.09
CA GLY A 734 -13.53 -12.61 24.33
C GLY A 734 -12.48 -13.59 24.81
N ALA A 735 -12.27 -14.64 24.02
CA ALA A 735 -11.19 -15.58 24.21
C ALA A 735 -10.51 -15.88 22.88
N MET A 736 -9.18 -15.92 22.91
CA MET A 736 -8.33 -16.36 21.81
C MET A 736 -8.67 -17.81 21.42
N PRO A 737 -8.32 -18.26 20.20
CA PRO A 737 -8.56 -19.65 19.77
C PRO A 737 -7.94 -20.70 20.70
N ASP A 738 -6.86 -20.35 21.40
CA ASP A 738 -6.17 -21.19 22.40
C ASP A 738 -6.82 -21.16 23.80
N GLY A 739 -7.86 -20.35 24.00
CA GLY A 739 -8.61 -20.23 25.25
C GLY A 739 -8.17 -19.10 26.19
N ARG A 740 -7.10 -18.34 25.89
CA ARG A 740 -6.72 -17.16 26.69
C ARG A 740 -7.81 -16.08 26.59
N ALA A 741 -8.35 -15.66 27.72
CA ALA A 741 -9.41 -14.64 27.78
C ALA A 741 -8.85 -13.21 27.77
N PHE A 742 -9.64 -12.26 27.27
CA PHE A 742 -9.37 -10.82 27.32
C PHE A 742 -10.66 -10.05 27.60
N SER A 743 -10.59 -8.94 28.32
CA SER A 743 -11.75 -8.07 28.61
C SER A 743 -12.00 -7.00 27.56
N ASP A 744 -10.97 -6.58 26.83
CA ASP A 744 -11.03 -5.46 25.89
C ASP A 744 -9.86 -5.51 24.88
N SER A 745 -9.78 -4.47 24.03
CA SER A 745 -8.73 -4.33 23.02
C SER A 745 -7.33 -4.18 23.61
N VAL A 746 -7.18 -3.68 24.85
CA VAL A 746 -5.87 -3.48 25.48
C VAL A 746 -5.32 -4.83 25.95
N GLU A 747 -6.12 -5.61 26.68
CA GLU A 747 -5.73 -6.97 27.06
C GLU A 747 -5.51 -7.87 25.84
N PHE A 748 -6.34 -7.73 24.80
CA PHE A 748 -6.15 -8.46 23.54
C PHE A 748 -4.80 -8.14 22.88
N LYS A 749 -4.43 -6.85 22.77
CA LYS A 749 -3.11 -6.44 22.25
C LYS A 749 -1.96 -7.03 23.07
N GLN A 750 -2.10 -7.10 24.40
CA GLN A 750 -1.09 -7.70 25.26
C GLN A 750 -0.89 -9.20 24.98
N LEU A 751 -1.98 -9.94 24.71
CA LEU A 751 -1.88 -11.35 24.28
C LEU A 751 -1.13 -11.50 22.95
N LEU A 752 -1.32 -10.57 22.01
CA LEU A 752 -0.57 -10.56 20.75
C LEU A 752 0.92 -10.26 20.96
N ILE A 753 1.26 -9.39 21.92
CA ILE A 753 2.64 -9.08 22.30
C ILE A 753 3.32 -10.32 22.90
N GLU A 754 2.61 -11.12 23.70
CA GLU A 754 3.12 -12.40 24.18
C GLU A 754 3.44 -13.38 23.04
N ASP A 755 2.76 -13.25 21.90
CA ASP A 755 2.99 -14.00 20.66
C ASP A 755 3.92 -13.29 19.66
N SER A 756 4.78 -12.37 20.11
CA SER A 756 5.57 -11.51 19.21
C SER A 756 6.44 -12.26 18.22
N GLU A 757 6.94 -13.45 18.56
CA GLU A 757 7.68 -14.30 17.62
C GLU A 757 6.81 -14.77 16.44
N GLN A 758 5.54 -15.11 16.68
CA GLN A 758 4.61 -15.49 15.61
C GLN A 758 4.28 -14.29 14.70
N VAL A 759 4.11 -13.11 15.30
CA VAL A 759 3.90 -11.85 14.57
C VAL A 759 5.14 -11.47 13.76
N ALA A 760 6.33 -11.61 14.34
CA ALA A 760 7.60 -11.37 13.65
C ALA A 760 7.79 -12.33 12.47
N ARG A 761 7.49 -13.62 12.65
CA ARG A 761 7.51 -14.61 11.57
C ARG A 761 6.55 -14.23 10.44
N ALA A 762 5.30 -13.87 10.76
CA ALA A 762 4.33 -13.46 9.76
C ALA A 762 4.78 -12.20 8.99
N PHE A 763 5.34 -11.21 9.70
CA PHE A 763 5.93 -10.03 9.08
C PHE A 763 7.11 -10.37 8.16
N ILE A 764 7.99 -11.28 8.58
CA ILE A 764 9.10 -11.79 7.76
C ILE A 764 8.57 -12.49 6.50
N GLU A 765 7.50 -13.28 6.60
CA GLU A 765 6.91 -13.98 5.46
C GLU A 765 6.29 -13.00 4.45
N HIS A 766 5.58 -11.97 4.92
CA HIS A 766 5.10 -10.85 4.11
C HIS A 766 6.25 -10.12 3.41
N LEU A 767 7.33 -9.85 4.14
CA LEU A 767 8.51 -9.18 3.62
C LEU A 767 9.26 -10.03 2.58
N CYS A 768 9.43 -11.33 2.83
CA CYS A 768 10.02 -12.26 1.87
C CYS A 768 9.17 -12.41 0.62
N THR A 769 7.83 -12.46 0.75
CA THR A 769 6.91 -12.48 -0.40
C THR A 769 7.10 -11.24 -1.28
N TYR A 770 7.21 -10.06 -0.65
CA TYR A 770 7.48 -8.81 -1.33
C TYR A 770 8.86 -8.80 -2.00
N ALA A 771 9.92 -9.19 -1.29
CA ALA A 771 11.31 -9.17 -1.76
C ALA A 771 11.56 -10.18 -2.89
N LEU A 772 11.00 -11.39 -2.80
CA LEU A 772 11.17 -12.46 -3.77
C LEU A 772 10.18 -12.38 -4.93
N ARG A 773 9.14 -11.54 -4.82
CA ARG A 773 8.12 -11.33 -5.86
C ARG A 773 7.36 -12.61 -6.23
N ARG A 774 7.29 -13.56 -5.29
CA ARG A 774 6.60 -14.84 -5.43
C ARG A 774 6.02 -15.28 -4.11
N VAL A 775 5.03 -16.16 -4.18
CA VAL A 775 4.50 -16.85 -3.01
C VAL A 775 5.57 -17.78 -2.44
N LEU A 776 5.72 -17.77 -1.12
CA LEU A 776 6.60 -18.68 -0.40
C LEU A 776 6.10 -20.13 -0.51
N THR A 777 7.03 -21.08 -0.56
CA THR A 777 6.73 -22.51 -0.57
C THR A 777 7.29 -23.16 0.70
N ILE A 778 7.00 -24.45 0.90
CA ILE A 778 7.54 -25.23 2.02
C ILE A 778 9.08 -25.21 2.00
N ASP A 779 9.69 -25.21 0.81
CA ASP A 779 11.14 -25.23 0.63
C ASP A 779 11.82 -23.93 1.11
N ASP A 780 11.04 -22.92 1.50
CA ASP A 780 11.53 -21.66 2.04
C ASP A 780 11.43 -21.62 3.58
N GLN A 781 10.80 -22.61 4.24
CA GLN A 781 10.56 -22.61 5.69
C GLN A 781 11.85 -22.51 6.50
N ASP A 782 12.89 -23.26 6.12
CA ASP A 782 14.20 -23.21 6.77
C ASP A 782 14.87 -21.84 6.60
N GLY A 783 14.70 -21.23 5.42
CA GLY A 783 15.21 -19.89 5.13
C GLY A 783 14.50 -18.81 5.96
N VAL A 784 13.18 -18.91 6.09
CA VAL A 784 12.38 -18.03 6.97
C VAL A 784 12.77 -18.23 8.43
N GLN A 785 12.94 -19.47 8.90
CA GLN A 785 13.33 -19.73 10.28
C GLN A 785 14.71 -19.15 10.59
N ALA A 786 15.68 -19.25 9.67
CA ALA A 786 16.99 -18.63 9.83
C ALA A 786 16.91 -17.09 9.96
N ILE A 787 15.98 -16.45 9.23
CA ILE A 787 15.73 -15.01 9.36
C ILE A 787 15.08 -14.68 10.70
N VAL A 788 14.12 -15.48 11.17
CA VAL A 788 13.50 -15.32 12.51
C VAL A 788 14.57 -15.45 13.61
N ASP A 789 15.46 -16.42 13.51
CA ASP A 789 16.53 -16.63 14.49
C ASP A 789 17.56 -15.49 14.49
N GLU A 790 17.85 -14.89 13.33
CA GLU A 790 18.66 -13.67 13.24
C GLU A 790 17.91 -12.48 13.85
N ALA A 791 16.64 -12.28 13.52
CA ALA A 791 15.82 -11.20 14.05
C ALA A 791 15.69 -11.27 15.58
N ARG A 792 15.58 -12.49 16.14
CA ARG A 792 15.53 -12.72 17.59
C ARG A 792 16.80 -12.22 18.31
N GLN A 793 17.96 -12.24 17.65
CA GLN A 793 19.21 -11.73 18.24
C GLN A 793 19.23 -10.20 18.37
N HIS A 794 18.36 -9.51 17.65
CA HIS A 794 18.21 -8.05 17.65
C HIS A 794 16.82 -7.64 18.13
N ASP A 795 16.22 -8.40 19.04
CA ASP A 795 14.93 -8.11 19.69
C ASP A 795 13.80 -7.75 18.69
N TYR A 796 13.78 -8.40 17.53
CA TYR A 796 12.80 -8.18 16.46
C TYR A 796 12.68 -6.72 16.00
N GLN A 797 13.77 -5.97 16.01
CA GLN A 797 13.80 -4.61 15.50
C GLN A 797 13.57 -4.56 13.97
N VAL A 798 12.69 -3.66 13.51
CA VAL A 798 12.15 -3.69 12.14
C VAL A 798 13.24 -3.50 11.07
N LYS A 799 14.21 -2.60 11.26
CA LYS A 799 15.30 -2.39 10.28
C LYS A 799 16.23 -3.59 10.22
N ASP A 800 16.49 -4.23 11.36
CA ASP A 800 17.30 -5.43 11.42
C ASP A 800 16.61 -6.63 10.77
N ILE A 801 15.28 -6.75 10.87
CA ILE A 801 14.50 -7.73 10.11
C ILE A 801 14.66 -7.50 8.60
N VAL A 802 14.49 -6.27 8.12
CA VAL A 802 14.67 -5.95 6.68
C VAL A 802 16.08 -6.27 6.21
N ARG A 803 17.08 -5.93 7.03
CA ARG A 803 18.48 -6.25 6.77
C ARG A 803 18.74 -7.76 6.76
N ALA A 804 18.13 -8.52 7.67
CA ALA A 804 18.26 -9.97 7.73
C ALA A 804 17.68 -10.64 6.47
N VAL A 805 16.53 -10.19 5.97
CA VAL A 805 15.98 -10.64 4.68
C VAL A 805 16.94 -10.33 3.54
N ALA A 806 17.46 -9.10 3.46
CA ALA A 806 18.38 -8.65 2.41
C ALA A 806 19.72 -9.41 2.39
N LEU A 807 20.15 -9.97 3.52
CA LEU A 807 21.39 -10.74 3.65
C LEU A 807 21.19 -12.26 3.66
N SER A 808 19.94 -12.73 3.63
CA SER A 808 19.58 -14.13 3.77
C SER A 808 20.05 -14.99 2.59
N GLU A 809 20.17 -16.31 2.80
CA GLU A 809 20.34 -17.24 1.69
C GLU A 809 19.08 -17.33 0.82
N LEU A 810 17.91 -17.03 1.40
CA LEU A 810 16.62 -17.06 0.71
C LEU A 810 16.58 -16.03 -0.43
N ILE A 811 17.06 -14.80 -0.23
CA ILE A 811 17.10 -13.79 -1.30
C ILE A 811 18.09 -14.13 -2.42
N ARG A 812 19.07 -15.02 -2.16
CA ARG A 812 20.04 -15.49 -3.14
C ARG A 812 19.56 -16.70 -3.93
N LYS A 813 18.52 -17.38 -3.47
CA LYS A 813 17.94 -18.58 -4.10
C LYS A 813 17.22 -18.19 -5.39
N ARG A 814 17.44 -18.95 -6.46
CA ARG A 814 16.74 -18.75 -7.74
C ARG A 814 15.29 -19.22 -7.66
#